data_AF-A0A7X7G3J7-F1
#
_entry.id   AF-A0A7X7G3J7-F1
#
_cell.length_a   1.000
_cell.length_b   1.000
_cell.length_c   1.000
_cell.angle_alpha   90.00
_cell.angle_beta   90.00
_cell.angle_gamma   90.00
#
_symmetry.space_group_name_H-M   'P 1'
#
loop_
_entity.id
_entity.type
_entity.pdbx_description
1 polymer ?
#
loop_
_entity_poly.entity_id
_entity_poly.type
_entity_poly.pdbx_seq_one_letter_code
_entity_poly.pdbx_strand_id
1 'polypeptide(L)'
;MNPRHAHRVLLPAGIACALLAAPFPLFARGGGGCLEKGTPVLTPLGPVAVDRLNPGDKVLSVSGGAAALSEVRAVTQVDPEDYIELAAGGRNLRLTAAHPVQTAPGVFKTAGVIMAGETVIVRDRGAFLSATVDSARRIPAASPAFNLLVAPGGTYVAGGVVVHNKGCFLPDTPIRMADNTEMYISRIQPGDSIMAFTPEGMVTTARVQSVLALDVDEYREIQVGPMLLRVTPEHPFYAGNGTFKTLEALNIGDEVHVFDGVSLSPRKISSIAAIRAPTRVYNLQTDAPNTFFANGAAVHNKGGGCFLPGTPIRLEDGTETNIAAVQPGSRLLAFTGGGQIVGTIARQVLVHEADEYCVVRTAGLILSVTAEHPFYVGNDTFKALADLEAGDSIYVLDGQALSARAIESIETIRSKTLVYNLQTDAPNTFFANGAAVHNKGGGGRSHSSRGGSSAVFADNPLAVIILFFGLSVFILIGALAGSKQGKALEDLDFVYSPAQVSGKSGKTIKLLEFLARQDPSMSPGALQEQARATFLKLQECWQAREYGPMKPLMMSDLHADHCSQLAGMVRNHEINVIEGVKVDRIDLVNVRYTFKENQREFTALITATAKDYYLDDRTQKRLRGDDRPAQFQEFWTFQRQDNAWLLREIEQSRESDALKEDNFFEQFTDKSLEQIYGDEAGKDGAAGPWLEKDVAAKETRVERLLNFLVQTDKIWDRQAMLTATRKVFLALMGAWEAADEKAAPDDDLFPELAADLRKQIENNRATGLKLEFRNLCVRKVELILVRNFSDKAKDEFVARVRAHAQQIVSKLDSTVKQDADVAPFEQFLTMGRLDGRWKLKEILPPADARKLIASENLDQDSNLQQLQWYYQHKRA
;
A
#
# COMPACT_ATOMS: atom_id res chain seq x y z
N MET A 1 37.58 -69.70 -21.43
CA MET A 1 37.27 -68.90 -22.62
C MET A 1 37.59 -67.44 -22.32
N ASN A 2 38.10 -66.67 -23.29
CA ASN A 2 38.54 -65.28 -23.12
C ASN A 2 37.35 -64.29 -23.34
N PRO A 3 37.50 -62.95 -23.24
CA PRO A 3 36.90 -62.16 -22.15
C PRO A 3 35.94 -61.06 -22.66
N ARG A 4 35.49 -60.14 -21.79
CA ARG A 4 35.25 -58.70 -22.12
C ARG A 4 35.03 -57.79 -20.90
N HIS A 5 35.91 -56.79 -20.79
CA HIS A 5 35.85 -55.42 -20.19
C HIS A 5 34.81 -55.09 -19.09
N ALA A 6 35.17 -54.47 -17.94
CA ALA A 6 35.83 -53.15 -17.74
C ALA A 6 34.97 -51.98 -18.29
N HIS A 7 34.64 -50.90 -17.55
CA HIS A 7 35.55 -50.07 -16.76
C HIS A 7 34.93 -49.45 -15.47
N ARG A 8 35.81 -49.28 -14.47
CA ARG A 8 35.80 -48.25 -13.41
C ARG A 8 35.80 -46.82 -13.97
N VAL A 9 35.21 -45.85 -13.25
CA VAL A 9 35.81 -44.55 -12.81
C VAL A 9 34.88 -44.05 -11.66
N LEU A 10 35.29 -43.96 -10.38
CA LEU A 10 36.10 -42.91 -9.71
C LEU A 10 35.47 -41.50 -9.70
N LEU A 11 34.81 -41.13 -8.60
CA LEU A 11 34.49 -39.74 -8.23
C LEU A 11 35.04 -39.48 -6.80
N PRO A 12 36.02 -38.57 -6.63
CA PRO A 12 36.64 -38.31 -5.33
C PRO A 12 36.10 -37.07 -4.60
N ALA A 13 36.31 -37.05 -3.29
CA ALA A 13 36.57 -35.88 -2.44
C ALA A 13 35.66 -34.63 -2.61
N GLY A 14 34.55 -34.59 -1.87
CA GLY A 14 33.94 -33.34 -1.42
C GLY A 14 34.59 -32.86 -0.11
N ILE A 15 35.60 -31.99 -0.21
CA ILE A 15 36.28 -31.39 0.96
C ILE A 15 35.46 -30.23 1.53
N ALA A 16 35.61 -30.01 2.84
CA ALA A 16 34.97 -28.98 3.64
C ALA A 16 34.84 -27.59 2.97
N CYS A 17 33.62 -27.03 2.99
CA CYS A 17 33.41 -25.59 2.93
C CYS A 17 33.33 -25.04 4.35
N ALA A 18 34.37 -24.30 4.74
CA ALA A 18 34.39 -23.56 5.99
C ALA A 18 33.37 -22.41 5.98
N LEU A 19 32.78 -22.14 7.15
CA LEU A 19 32.04 -20.92 7.41
C LEU A 19 32.99 -19.71 7.29
N LEU A 20 32.87 -18.95 6.21
CA LEU A 20 33.38 -17.58 6.12
C LEU A 20 32.21 -16.63 5.90
N ALA A 21 31.81 -15.98 6.99
CA ALA A 21 30.92 -14.84 6.93
C ALA A 21 31.65 -13.63 6.31
N ALA A 22 31.08 -13.05 5.27
CA ALA A 22 31.49 -11.75 4.73
C ALA A 22 30.24 -11.02 4.18
N PRO A 23 29.83 -9.89 4.77
CA PRO A 23 28.70 -9.09 4.27
C PRO A 23 29.20 -8.05 3.27
N PHE A 24 28.66 -8.03 2.05
CA PHE A 24 28.97 -7.00 1.04
C PHE A 24 27.75 -6.62 0.19
N PRO A 25 27.70 -5.38 -0.35
CA PRO A 25 26.52 -4.54 -0.18
C PRO A 25 25.87 -4.12 -1.52
N LEU A 26 24.71 -3.48 -1.41
CA LEU A 26 23.70 -3.40 -2.46
C LEU A 26 23.74 -2.04 -3.19
N PHE A 27 24.66 -1.84 -4.13
CA PHE A 27 24.80 -0.56 -4.83
C PHE A 27 23.71 -0.36 -5.90
N ALA A 28 22.91 0.72 -5.79
CA ALA A 28 22.14 1.26 -6.90
C ALA A 28 22.91 2.41 -7.58
N ARG A 29 22.31 3.20 -8.47
CA ARG A 29 22.78 4.53 -8.90
C ARG A 29 21.58 5.51 -8.94
N GLY A 30 21.27 6.17 -7.83
CA GLY A 30 20.10 7.05 -7.66
C GLY A 30 20.39 8.54 -7.87
N GLY A 31 19.56 9.22 -8.66
CA GLY A 31 19.58 10.68 -8.82
C GLY A 31 19.25 11.43 -7.52
N GLY A 32 20.28 11.97 -6.88
CA GLY A 32 20.19 12.73 -5.64
C GLY A 32 21.52 12.75 -4.92
N GLY A 33 21.73 13.76 -4.09
CA GLY A 33 22.96 13.91 -3.31
C GLY A 33 23.34 12.68 -2.50
N CYS A 34 24.57 12.16 -2.64
CA CYS A 34 25.10 11.03 -1.85
C CYS A 34 26.56 11.27 -1.41
N LEU A 35 27.02 10.53 -0.39
CA LEU A 35 28.33 10.64 0.29
C LEU A 35 29.20 9.40 0.04
N GLU A 36 30.51 9.53 -0.15
CA GLU A 36 31.40 8.37 -0.41
C GLU A 36 31.36 7.30 0.69
N LYS A 37 31.44 6.01 0.31
CA LYS A 37 31.59 4.85 1.20
C LYS A 37 32.69 5.09 2.23
N GLY A 38 32.48 4.68 3.47
CA GLY A 38 33.42 4.94 4.55
C GLY A 38 33.33 6.35 5.16
N THR A 39 32.58 7.29 4.55
CA THR A 39 32.39 8.63 5.13
C THR A 39 31.88 8.52 6.57
N PRO A 40 32.59 9.08 7.56
CA PRO A 40 32.20 8.97 8.96
C PRO A 40 31.03 9.91 9.26
N VAL A 41 29.89 9.34 9.62
CA VAL A 41 28.71 10.04 10.11
C VAL A 41 28.71 9.99 11.63
N LEU A 42 28.52 11.11 12.30
CA LEU A 42 28.55 11.15 13.76
C LEU A 42 27.29 10.54 14.36
N THR A 43 27.44 9.65 15.35
CA THR A 43 26.36 9.05 16.15
C THR A 43 26.58 9.36 17.64
N PRO A 44 25.59 9.11 18.54
CA PRO A 44 25.79 9.24 19.99
C PRO A 44 26.96 8.43 20.57
N LEU A 45 27.34 7.34 19.90
CA LEU A 45 28.38 6.41 20.33
C LEU A 45 29.73 6.64 19.63
N GLY A 46 29.82 7.66 18.76
CA GLY A 46 31.01 7.99 17.97
C GLY A 46 30.74 7.97 16.46
N PRO A 47 31.76 8.21 15.62
CA PRO A 47 31.62 8.17 14.17
C PRO A 47 31.39 6.74 13.65
N VAL A 48 30.35 6.55 12.84
CA VAL A 48 30.05 5.29 12.13
C VAL A 48 30.11 5.57 10.63
N ALA A 49 30.70 4.66 9.86
CA ALA A 49 30.76 4.81 8.41
C ALA A 49 29.36 4.78 7.78
N VAL A 50 29.10 5.66 6.81
CA VAL A 50 27.78 5.80 6.17
C VAL A 50 27.23 4.50 5.57
N ASP A 51 28.12 3.61 5.11
CA ASP A 51 27.81 2.28 4.56
C ASP A 51 27.54 1.19 5.61
N ARG A 52 27.58 1.55 6.90
CA ARG A 52 27.31 0.65 8.05
C ARG A 52 26.09 1.07 8.87
N LEU A 53 25.48 2.21 8.55
CA LEU A 53 24.25 2.66 9.18
C LEU A 53 23.04 1.92 8.59
N ASN A 54 22.03 1.69 9.41
CA ASN A 54 20.79 1.00 9.08
C ASN A 54 19.58 1.82 9.55
N PRO A 55 18.37 1.55 9.01
CA PRO A 55 17.14 2.10 9.56
C PRO A 55 17.01 1.81 11.07
N GLY A 56 16.72 2.83 11.86
CA GLY A 56 16.70 2.79 13.34
C GLY A 56 17.97 3.34 14.02
N ASP A 57 19.09 3.46 13.30
CA ASP A 57 20.33 4.02 13.87
C ASP A 57 20.20 5.52 14.16
N LYS A 58 20.76 5.98 15.29
CA LYS A 58 20.74 7.40 15.66
C LYS A 58 21.98 8.12 15.17
N VAL A 59 21.78 9.23 14.45
CA VAL A 59 22.82 10.13 13.98
C VAL A 59 22.70 11.51 14.64
N LEU A 60 23.81 12.23 14.63
CA LEU A 60 23.95 13.56 15.20
C LEU A 60 23.59 14.61 14.14
N SER A 61 22.54 15.36 14.43
CA SER A 61 21.96 16.38 13.56
C SER A 61 22.16 17.79 14.13
N VAL A 62 21.75 18.79 13.36
CA VAL A 62 21.67 20.19 13.77
C VAL A 62 20.21 20.58 13.84
N SER A 63 19.80 21.24 14.92
CA SER A 63 18.49 21.88 15.01
C SER A 63 18.60 23.14 15.84
N GLY A 64 18.13 24.29 15.30
CA GLY A 64 18.26 25.59 15.95
C GLY A 64 19.71 26.01 16.26
N GLY A 65 20.67 25.55 15.46
CA GLY A 65 22.12 25.76 15.69
C GLY A 65 22.73 24.90 16.80
N ALA A 66 21.94 24.09 17.50
CA ALA A 66 22.39 23.17 18.53
C ALA A 66 22.48 21.72 18.02
N ALA A 67 23.16 20.87 18.78
CA ALA A 67 23.25 19.44 18.49
C ALA A 67 21.94 18.73 18.84
N ALA A 68 21.34 18.06 17.87
CA ALA A 68 20.16 17.23 18.04
C ALA A 68 20.46 15.77 17.66
N LEU A 69 19.50 14.88 17.89
CA LEU A 69 19.55 13.48 17.44
C LEU A 69 18.42 13.20 16.47
N SER A 70 18.77 12.56 15.36
CA SER A 70 17.84 12.11 14.33
C SER A 70 18.03 10.61 14.10
N GLU A 71 16.98 9.94 13.65
CA GLU A 71 17.00 8.52 13.32
C GLU A 71 17.14 8.36 11.80
N VAL A 72 17.98 7.40 11.38
CA VAL A 72 18.01 6.94 9.99
C VAL A 72 16.72 6.19 9.72
N ARG A 73 15.91 6.69 8.78
CA ARG A 73 14.66 6.06 8.32
C ARG A 73 14.86 5.19 7.09
N ALA A 74 15.82 5.54 6.23
CA ALA A 74 16.21 4.75 5.07
C ALA A 74 17.66 5.03 4.68
N VAL A 75 18.31 4.03 4.07
CA VAL A 75 19.64 4.14 3.46
C VAL A 75 19.52 3.81 1.99
N THR A 76 19.91 4.75 1.13
CA THR A 76 19.98 4.54 -0.33
C THR A 76 21.44 4.51 -0.74
N GLN A 77 21.82 3.51 -1.51
CA GLN A 77 23.18 3.32 -1.97
C GLN A 77 23.24 3.71 -3.45
N VAL A 78 24.18 4.58 -3.85
CA VAL A 78 24.36 5.00 -5.24
C VAL A 78 25.83 4.94 -5.62
N ASP A 79 26.26 4.23 -6.65
CA ASP A 79 27.58 4.50 -7.22
C ASP A 79 27.50 5.84 -8.01
N PRO A 80 28.42 6.81 -7.82
CA PRO A 80 28.44 8.03 -8.66
C PRO A 80 29.55 7.96 -9.72
N GLU A 81 29.53 8.86 -10.68
CA GLU A 81 30.61 9.01 -11.69
C GLU A 81 31.76 9.82 -11.10
N ASP A 82 31.42 10.88 -10.35
CA ASP A 82 32.36 11.72 -9.64
C ASP A 82 31.87 12.10 -8.23
N TYR A 83 32.83 12.52 -7.42
CA TYR A 83 32.59 13.29 -6.22
C TYR A 83 33.09 14.71 -6.43
N ILE A 84 32.45 15.65 -5.75
CA ILE A 84 33.13 16.84 -5.27
C ILE A 84 33.90 16.42 -4.02
N GLU A 85 35.22 16.52 -4.06
CA GLU A 85 36.08 16.50 -2.89
C GLU A 85 36.13 17.92 -2.32
N LEU A 86 35.45 18.11 -1.21
CA LEU A 86 35.31 19.36 -0.48
C LEU A 86 36.27 19.36 0.72
N ALA A 87 37.29 20.21 0.67
CA ALA A 87 38.21 20.48 1.77
C ALA A 87 37.78 21.78 2.46
N ALA A 88 37.51 21.73 3.77
CA ALA A 88 37.16 22.91 4.56
C ALA A 88 37.56 22.77 6.02
N GLY A 89 38.31 23.74 6.56
CA GLY A 89 38.67 23.78 7.98
C GLY A 89 39.40 22.51 8.46
N GLY A 90 40.31 21.99 7.63
CA GLY A 90 41.07 20.77 7.92
C GLY A 90 40.27 19.46 7.81
N ARG A 91 39.05 19.49 7.27
CA ARG A 91 38.21 18.30 6.99
C ARG A 91 38.10 18.09 5.49
N ASN A 92 38.04 16.83 5.07
CA ASN A 92 37.74 16.45 3.69
C ASN A 92 36.45 15.62 3.66
N LEU A 93 35.48 16.03 2.83
CA LEU A 93 34.26 15.28 2.55
C LEU A 93 34.16 15.03 1.04
N ARG A 94 33.75 13.82 0.66
CA ARG A 94 33.49 13.45 -0.73
C ARG A 94 32.02 13.13 -0.91
N LEU A 95 31.39 13.88 -1.81
CA LEU A 95 29.96 13.89 -2.00
C LEU A 95 29.62 14.25 -3.44
N THR A 96 28.57 13.68 -4.00
CA THR A 96 28.15 13.94 -5.39
C THR A 96 27.82 15.42 -5.59
N ALA A 97 28.02 15.97 -6.78
CA ALA A 97 27.74 17.38 -7.09
C ALA A 97 26.34 17.88 -6.68
N ALA A 98 25.32 17.02 -6.69
CA ALA A 98 23.95 17.33 -6.31
C ALA A 98 23.65 17.27 -4.78
N HIS A 99 24.65 17.00 -3.93
CA HIS A 99 24.45 16.86 -2.48
C HIS A 99 24.51 18.23 -1.77
N PRO A 100 23.50 18.59 -0.96
CA PRO A 100 23.45 19.89 -0.28
C PRO A 100 24.38 19.92 0.93
N VAL A 101 25.28 20.91 0.96
CA VAL A 101 26.17 21.19 2.11
C VAL A 101 25.73 22.48 2.76
N GLN A 102 25.72 22.50 4.10
CA GLN A 102 25.35 23.68 4.86
C GLN A 102 26.48 24.73 4.76
N THR A 103 26.20 25.89 4.17
CA THR A 103 27.18 26.99 3.99
C THR A 103 27.14 28.00 5.14
N ALA A 104 25.94 28.31 5.63
CA ALA A 104 25.66 29.04 6.86
C ALA A 104 24.53 28.33 7.62
N PRO A 105 24.21 28.64 8.89
CA PRO A 105 23.13 27.96 9.60
C PRO A 105 21.83 27.95 8.79
N GLY A 106 21.35 26.74 8.47
CA GLY A 106 20.20 26.49 7.60
C GLY A 106 20.37 26.76 6.10
N VAL A 107 21.44 27.44 5.65
CA VAL A 107 21.67 27.76 4.23
C VAL A 107 22.41 26.62 3.57
N PHE A 108 21.95 26.16 2.40
CA PHE A 108 22.57 25.03 1.70
C PHE A 108 22.95 25.40 0.26
N LYS A 109 24.10 24.92 -0.21
CA LYS A 109 24.45 24.90 -1.63
C LYS A 109 24.68 23.47 -2.08
N THR A 110 24.36 23.15 -3.32
CA THR A 110 24.77 21.88 -3.93
C THR A 110 26.29 21.88 -4.09
N ALA A 111 26.94 20.77 -3.74
CA ALA A 111 28.41 20.70 -3.72
C ALA A 111 29.07 21.11 -5.05
N GLY A 112 28.38 20.88 -6.18
CA GLY A 112 28.85 21.24 -7.52
C GLY A 112 28.95 22.74 -7.82
N VAL A 113 28.37 23.62 -6.97
CA VAL A 113 28.44 25.09 -7.13
C VAL A 113 29.16 25.80 -5.99
N ILE A 114 29.73 25.05 -5.04
CA ILE A 114 30.54 25.61 -3.94
C ILE A 114 31.95 25.87 -4.46
N MET A 115 32.42 27.11 -4.31
CA MET A 115 33.76 27.52 -4.72
C MET A 115 34.72 27.66 -3.53
N ALA A 116 36.03 27.62 -3.79
CA ALA A 116 37.04 27.92 -2.79
C ALA A 116 36.90 29.37 -2.28
N GLY A 117 37.12 29.59 -0.99
CA GLY A 117 36.90 30.87 -0.31
C GLY A 117 35.46 31.09 0.20
N GLU A 118 34.50 30.24 -0.19
CA GLU A 118 33.18 30.21 0.48
C GLU A 118 33.28 29.60 1.90
N THR A 119 32.16 29.55 2.64
CA THR A 119 32.11 28.94 3.97
C THR A 119 31.17 27.75 4.03
N VAL A 120 31.47 26.80 4.92
CA VAL A 120 30.62 25.64 5.28
C VAL A 120 30.58 25.42 6.77
N ILE A 121 29.47 24.89 7.27
CA ILE A 121 29.30 24.57 8.69
C ILE A 121 29.95 23.22 8.99
N VAL A 122 30.89 23.25 9.92
CA VAL A 122 31.62 22.08 10.41
C VAL A 122 31.43 21.91 11.90
N ARG A 123 31.56 20.68 12.41
CA ARG A 123 31.56 20.40 13.84
C ARG A 123 32.99 20.25 14.37
N ASP A 124 33.42 21.13 15.27
CA ASP A 124 34.73 21.11 15.93
C ASP A 124 34.59 21.18 17.45
N ARG A 125 35.31 20.31 18.17
CA ARG A 125 35.35 20.25 19.66
C ARG A 125 33.97 20.33 20.35
N GLY A 126 32.92 19.85 19.68
CA GLY A 126 31.53 19.83 20.18
C GLY A 126 30.65 21.00 19.70
N ALA A 127 31.22 22.08 19.16
CA ALA A 127 30.51 23.23 18.61
C ALA A 127 30.34 23.12 17.08
N PHE A 128 29.36 23.86 16.54
CA PHE A 128 29.21 24.09 15.10
C PHE A 128 29.80 25.46 14.75
N LEU A 129 30.67 25.50 13.74
CA LEU A 129 31.43 26.68 13.34
C LEU A 129 31.46 26.80 11.82
N SER A 130 31.51 28.02 11.29
CA SER A 130 31.84 28.26 9.88
C SER A 130 33.33 28.03 9.64
N ALA A 131 33.65 27.21 8.64
CA ALA A 131 34.99 27.02 8.11
C ALA A 131 35.05 27.47 6.66
N THR A 132 36.15 28.10 6.25
CA THR A 132 36.39 28.43 4.84
C THR A 132 36.64 27.15 4.04
N VAL A 133 36.12 27.11 2.82
CA VAL A 133 36.38 26.06 1.83
C VAL A 133 37.76 26.31 1.23
N ASP A 134 38.71 25.44 1.59
CA ASP A 134 40.09 25.47 1.11
C ASP A 134 40.16 25.03 -0.37
N SER A 135 39.36 24.02 -0.74
CA SER A 135 39.14 23.64 -2.15
C SER A 135 37.86 22.84 -2.32
N ALA A 136 37.17 23.01 -3.44
CA ALA A 136 36.12 22.12 -3.92
C ALA A 136 36.51 21.67 -5.33
N ARG A 137 36.72 20.36 -5.55
CA ARG A 137 37.19 19.84 -6.84
C ARG A 137 36.44 18.57 -7.23
N ARG A 138 36.12 18.44 -8.51
CA ARG A 138 35.54 17.21 -9.07
C ARG A 138 36.64 16.15 -9.20
N ILE A 139 36.43 14.98 -8.63
CA ILE A 139 37.32 13.82 -8.67
C ILE A 139 36.53 12.59 -9.15
N PRO A 140 37.14 11.64 -9.91
CA PRO A 140 36.48 10.39 -10.25
C PRO A 140 36.07 9.61 -8.99
N ALA A 141 34.91 8.96 -9.02
CA ALA A 141 34.46 8.14 -7.91
C ALA A 141 35.21 6.80 -7.88
N ALA A 142 36.09 6.62 -6.90
CA ALA A 142 36.85 5.37 -6.70
C ALA A 142 36.11 4.34 -5.83
N SER A 143 35.11 4.79 -5.08
CA SER A 143 34.20 3.93 -4.34
C SER A 143 32.78 4.51 -4.38
N PRO A 144 31.73 3.71 -4.08
CA PRO A 144 30.37 4.18 -4.28
C PRO A 144 29.88 5.06 -3.14
N ALA A 145 28.71 5.65 -3.29
CA ALA A 145 28.12 6.58 -2.35
C ALA A 145 26.87 6.02 -1.65
N PHE A 146 26.48 6.70 -0.58
CA PHE A 146 25.35 6.38 0.27
C PHE A 146 24.63 7.67 0.64
N ASN A 147 23.31 7.62 0.81
CA ASN A 147 22.51 8.73 1.29
C ASN A 147 21.54 8.24 2.37
N LEU A 148 21.40 9.06 3.40
CA LEU A 148 20.55 8.79 4.56
C LEU A 148 19.29 9.65 4.48
N LEU A 149 18.13 9.02 4.60
CA LEU A 149 16.91 9.72 4.98
C LEU A 149 16.89 9.80 6.51
N VAL A 150 17.23 10.96 7.09
CA VAL A 150 17.26 11.17 8.55
C VAL A 150 16.06 12.01 9.01
N ALA A 151 15.44 11.64 10.13
CA ALA A 151 14.30 12.38 10.71
C ALA A 151 14.27 12.27 12.24
N PRO A 152 13.81 13.29 12.99
CA PRO A 152 13.40 14.62 12.52
C PRO A 152 14.59 15.50 12.08
N GLY A 153 14.34 16.65 11.46
CA GLY A 153 15.33 17.73 11.28
C GLY A 153 16.26 17.65 10.05
N GLY A 154 16.20 16.60 9.24
CA GLY A 154 16.79 16.54 7.88
C GLY A 154 18.32 16.62 7.74
N THR A 155 19.05 17.11 8.73
CA THR A 155 20.51 17.29 8.73
C THR A 155 21.25 16.15 9.42
N TYR A 156 22.51 15.93 9.03
CA TYR A 156 23.43 15.05 9.74
C TYR A 156 24.88 15.49 9.50
N VAL A 157 25.78 15.15 10.43
CA VAL A 157 27.21 15.48 10.31
C VAL A 157 27.98 14.35 9.64
N ALA A 158 28.47 14.59 8.43
CA ALA A 158 29.24 13.65 7.61
C ALA A 158 30.64 14.21 7.34
N GLY A 159 31.71 13.43 7.60
CA GLY A 159 33.09 13.92 7.48
C GLY A 159 33.44 15.10 8.39
N GLY A 160 32.60 15.36 9.41
CA GLY A 160 32.69 16.58 10.24
C GLY A 160 32.05 17.83 9.64
N VAL A 161 31.45 17.75 8.45
CA VAL A 161 30.69 18.82 7.78
C VAL A 161 29.18 18.57 7.94
N VAL A 162 28.37 19.61 8.06
CA VAL A 162 26.89 19.46 8.11
C VAL A 162 26.32 19.34 6.70
N VAL A 163 25.60 18.26 6.46
CA VAL A 163 24.90 17.94 5.21
C VAL A 163 23.44 17.59 5.48
N HIS A 164 22.66 17.35 4.42
CA HIS A 164 21.20 17.42 4.50
C HIS A 164 20.47 16.49 3.51
N ASN A 165 19.27 16.03 3.88
CA ASN A 165 18.42 15.10 3.10
C ASN A 165 17.52 15.82 2.07
N LYS A 166 16.42 15.18 1.61
CA LYS A 166 15.42 15.78 0.69
C LYS A 166 14.06 15.94 1.39
N GLY A 167 13.51 17.16 1.45
CA GLY A 167 12.23 17.45 2.11
C GLY A 167 10.96 17.12 1.35
N CYS A 168 9.80 17.34 1.98
CA CYS A 168 8.46 16.93 1.52
C CYS A 168 7.35 17.95 1.86
N PHE A 169 6.17 17.81 1.25
CA PHE A 169 5.00 18.70 1.37
C PHE A 169 3.77 17.98 1.91
N LEU A 170 2.80 18.69 2.51
CA LEU A 170 1.55 18.07 2.95
C LEU A 170 0.60 17.73 1.77
N PRO A 171 -0.30 16.73 1.90
CA PRO A 171 -1.17 16.23 0.83
C PRO A 171 -2.04 17.28 0.15
N ASP A 172 -2.40 18.35 0.86
CA ASP A 172 -3.22 19.48 0.42
C ASP A 172 -2.43 20.56 -0.34
N THR A 173 -1.10 20.42 -0.46
CA THR A 173 -0.25 21.37 -1.19
C THR A 173 -0.62 21.35 -2.68
N PRO A 174 -1.13 22.45 -3.26
CA PRO A 174 -1.38 22.54 -4.70
C PRO A 174 -0.07 22.48 -5.47
N ILE A 175 -0.04 21.80 -6.60
CA ILE A 175 1.06 21.78 -7.56
C ILE A 175 0.55 22.41 -8.85
N ARG A 176 1.34 23.29 -9.47
CA ARG A 176 0.92 23.94 -10.71
C ARG A 176 1.13 23.01 -11.90
N MET A 177 0.05 22.71 -12.59
CA MET A 177 0.02 21.85 -13.77
C MET A 177 0.54 22.62 -14.99
N ALA A 178 0.94 21.90 -16.04
CA ALA A 178 1.46 22.50 -17.27
C ALA A 178 0.45 23.42 -18.00
N ASP A 179 -0.85 23.25 -17.74
CA ASP A 179 -1.95 24.05 -18.29
C ASP A 179 -2.35 25.26 -17.40
N ASN A 180 -1.53 25.61 -16.41
CA ASN A 180 -1.79 26.60 -15.36
C ASN A 180 -2.94 26.26 -14.38
N THR A 181 -3.55 25.07 -14.44
CA THR A 181 -4.43 24.61 -13.35
C THR A 181 -3.62 24.19 -12.12
N GLU A 182 -4.29 23.93 -10.99
CA GLU A 182 -3.66 23.44 -9.78
C GLU A 182 -4.25 22.09 -9.34
N MET A 183 -3.38 21.14 -9.01
CA MET A 183 -3.75 19.83 -8.50
C MET A 183 -3.00 19.55 -7.19
N TYR A 184 -3.68 19.08 -6.16
CA TYR A 184 -3.01 18.71 -4.90
C TYR A 184 -1.95 17.62 -5.11
N ILE A 185 -0.79 17.75 -4.45
CA ILE A 185 0.34 16.82 -4.59
C ILE A 185 -0.03 15.35 -4.27
N SER A 186 -1.03 15.13 -3.42
CA SER A 186 -1.58 13.80 -3.12
C SER A 186 -2.40 13.16 -4.24
N ARG A 187 -2.81 13.95 -5.23
CA ARG A 187 -3.62 13.53 -6.40
C ARG A 187 -2.80 13.39 -7.68
N ILE A 188 -1.61 14.00 -7.72
CA ILE A 188 -0.67 13.87 -8.83
C ILE A 188 -0.24 12.42 -9.01
N GLN A 189 -0.07 12.02 -10.27
CA GLN A 189 0.27 10.68 -10.69
C GLN A 189 1.53 10.66 -11.56
N PRO A 190 2.26 9.53 -11.61
CA PRO A 190 3.22 9.28 -12.67
C PRO A 190 2.56 9.44 -14.04
N GLY A 191 3.10 10.31 -14.88
CA GLY A 191 2.58 10.67 -16.19
C GLY A 191 2.08 12.10 -16.32
N ASP A 192 1.75 12.77 -15.21
CA ASP A 192 1.20 14.13 -15.21
C ASP A 192 2.24 15.18 -15.64
N SER A 193 1.84 16.11 -16.51
CA SER A 193 2.67 17.25 -16.90
C SER A 193 2.46 18.42 -15.94
N ILE A 194 3.52 18.81 -15.24
CA ILE A 194 3.52 19.95 -14.31
C ILE A 194 4.40 21.08 -14.82
N MET A 195 4.20 22.26 -14.25
CA MET A 195 5.03 23.42 -14.54
C MET A 195 6.32 23.37 -13.71
N ALA A 196 7.44 23.68 -14.36
CA ALA A 196 8.81 23.59 -13.87
C ALA A 196 9.61 24.85 -14.25
N PHE A 197 10.89 24.92 -13.87
CA PHE A 197 11.79 26.02 -14.19
C PHE A 197 13.27 25.61 -14.29
N THR A 198 14.04 26.22 -15.19
CA THR A 198 15.49 25.98 -15.30
C THR A 198 16.27 26.61 -14.13
N PRO A 199 17.55 26.27 -13.88
CA PRO A 199 18.36 26.88 -12.83
C PRO A 199 18.49 28.40 -12.91
N GLU A 200 18.29 28.98 -14.10
CA GLU A 200 18.28 30.42 -14.39
C GLU A 200 16.91 31.07 -14.09
N GLY A 201 15.89 30.26 -13.78
CA GLY A 201 14.53 30.71 -13.49
C GLY A 201 13.59 30.80 -14.70
N MET A 202 13.94 30.23 -15.85
CA MET A 202 13.05 30.22 -17.01
C MET A 202 11.97 29.15 -16.84
N VAL A 203 10.70 29.52 -16.95
CA VAL A 203 9.57 28.58 -16.80
C VAL A 203 9.52 27.61 -17.98
N THR A 204 9.28 26.34 -17.67
CA THR A 204 9.14 25.22 -18.61
C THR A 204 8.13 24.21 -18.06
N THR A 205 8.02 23.04 -18.65
CA THR A 205 7.26 21.90 -18.11
C THR A 205 8.20 20.75 -17.73
N ALA A 206 7.72 19.88 -16.84
CA ALA A 206 8.34 18.61 -16.51
C ALA A 206 7.23 17.55 -16.34
N ARG A 207 7.49 16.29 -16.67
CA ARG A 207 6.57 15.19 -16.45
C ARG A 207 6.90 14.49 -15.15
N VAL A 208 5.87 14.20 -14.35
CA VAL A 208 5.99 13.41 -13.13
C VAL A 208 6.30 11.96 -13.51
N GLN A 209 7.40 11.45 -12.98
CA GLN A 209 7.96 10.12 -13.19
C GLN A 209 7.59 9.17 -12.04
N SER A 210 7.50 9.67 -10.80
CA SER A 210 6.88 8.96 -9.67
C SER A 210 6.47 9.92 -8.54
N VAL A 211 5.77 9.40 -7.53
CA VAL A 211 5.37 10.16 -6.33
C VAL A 211 5.84 9.40 -5.09
N LEU A 212 6.57 10.09 -4.23
CA LEU A 212 7.06 9.62 -2.95
C LEU A 212 6.10 10.08 -1.86
N ALA A 213 5.88 9.24 -0.85
CA ALA A 213 5.14 9.62 0.35
C ALA A 213 5.74 8.95 1.59
N LEU A 214 5.82 9.68 2.70
CA LEU A 214 6.37 9.26 3.98
C LEU A 214 5.63 9.94 5.15
N ASP A 215 5.72 9.40 6.36
CA ASP A 215 5.10 10.00 7.55
C ASP A 215 6.12 10.80 8.36
N VAL A 216 5.71 11.99 8.83
CA VAL A 216 6.50 12.83 9.74
C VAL A 216 5.70 13.22 10.98
N ASP A 217 6.39 13.42 12.10
CA ASP A 217 5.80 13.87 13.35
C ASP A 217 5.70 15.40 13.47
N GLU A 218 6.38 16.16 12.59
CA GLU A 218 6.29 17.61 12.52
C GLU A 218 6.50 18.19 11.12
N TYR A 219 5.92 19.37 10.89
CA TYR A 219 6.09 20.18 9.69
C TYR A 219 6.19 21.68 10.04
N ARG A 220 6.29 22.53 9.02
CA ARG A 220 6.26 23.99 9.12
C ARG A 220 5.11 24.55 8.30
N GLU A 221 4.43 25.54 8.88
CA GLU A 221 3.55 26.44 8.15
C GLU A 221 4.32 27.74 7.87
N ILE A 222 4.42 28.14 6.61
CA ILE A 222 5.12 29.37 6.18
C ILE A 222 4.11 30.27 5.48
N GLN A 223 4.03 31.53 5.88
CA GLN A 223 3.29 32.52 5.13
C GLN A 223 4.24 33.27 4.19
N VAL A 224 4.00 33.22 2.88
CA VAL A 224 4.75 33.94 1.83
C VAL A 224 3.78 34.87 1.11
N GLY A 225 3.76 36.15 1.48
CA GLY A 225 2.70 37.06 1.06
C GLY A 225 1.31 36.52 1.46
N PRO A 226 0.36 36.33 0.52
CA PRO A 226 -0.96 35.75 0.82
C PRO A 226 -0.96 34.21 0.90
N MET A 227 0.15 33.53 0.59
CA MET A 227 0.20 32.08 0.42
C MET A 227 0.68 31.37 1.68
N LEU A 228 -0.04 30.30 2.08
CA LEU A 228 0.34 29.43 3.20
C LEU A 228 0.95 28.12 2.66
N LEU A 229 2.21 27.87 2.93
CA LEU A 229 2.93 26.66 2.55
C LEU A 229 3.03 25.70 3.73
N ARG A 230 2.66 24.43 3.52
CA ARG A 230 2.74 23.37 4.52
C ARG A 230 3.74 22.31 4.09
N VAL A 231 4.88 22.30 4.77
CA VAL A 231 6.10 21.70 4.22
C VAL A 231 7.03 21.28 5.35
N THR A 232 7.84 20.26 5.16
CA THR A 232 8.79 19.83 6.18
C THR A 232 9.96 20.82 6.31
N PRO A 233 10.56 21.00 7.51
CA PRO A 233 11.63 21.97 7.77
C PRO A 233 12.76 21.99 6.72
N GLU A 234 13.07 20.80 6.23
CA GLU A 234 14.16 20.47 5.33
C GLU A 234 13.90 20.80 3.83
N HIS A 235 12.71 21.26 3.41
CA HIS A 235 12.47 21.42 1.96
C HIS A 235 13.24 22.63 1.35
N PRO A 236 13.96 22.47 0.22
CA PRO A 236 14.71 23.55 -0.42
C PRO A 236 13.82 24.45 -1.30
N PHE A 237 13.73 25.73 -0.94
CA PHE A 237 13.05 26.80 -1.69
C PHE A 237 14.03 27.57 -2.59
N TYR A 238 13.64 27.84 -3.83
CA TYR A 238 14.47 28.58 -4.79
C TYR A 238 14.65 30.05 -4.37
N ALA A 239 15.90 30.48 -4.31
CA ALA A 239 16.35 31.81 -3.89
C ALA A 239 16.98 32.62 -5.05
N GLY A 240 16.90 32.12 -6.29
CA GLY A 240 17.46 32.76 -7.49
C GLY A 240 18.84 32.21 -7.90
N ASN A 241 19.19 32.31 -9.17
CA ASN A 241 20.49 31.93 -9.76
C ASN A 241 20.99 30.55 -9.29
N GLY A 242 20.18 29.50 -9.46
CA GLY A 242 20.48 28.13 -9.02
C GLY A 242 20.61 27.91 -7.50
N THR A 243 20.36 28.93 -6.66
CA THR A 243 20.49 28.85 -5.20
C THR A 243 19.19 28.40 -4.55
N PHE A 244 19.28 27.58 -3.50
CA PHE A 244 18.14 27.13 -2.70
C PHE A 244 18.38 27.35 -1.20
N LYS A 245 17.33 27.58 -0.42
CA LYS A 245 17.37 27.76 1.05
C LYS A 245 16.32 26.87 1.71
N THR A 246 16.64 26.23 2.84
CA THR A 246 15.63 25.52 3.65
C THR A 246 15.02 26.46 4.69
N LEU A 247 14.05 25.98 5.47
CA LEU A 247 13.33 26.82 6.44
C LEU A 247 14.15 27.16 7.68
N GLU A 248 15.30 26.50 7.87
CA GLU A 248 16.27 26.89 8.88
C GLU A 248 17.14 28.08 8.44
N ALA A 249 17.26 28.36 7.13
CA ALA A 249 17.96 29.54 6.58
C ALA A 249 17.08 30.78 6.50
N LEU A 250 15.77 30.58 6.50
CA LEU A 250 14.80 31.57 6.09
C LEU A 250 14.16 32.17 7.34
N ASN A 251 14.35 33.47 7.50
CA ASN A 251 13.76 34.25 8.57
C ASN A 251 12.48 34.93 8.08
N ILE A 252 11.66 35.39 9.01
CA ILE A 252 10.57 36.34 8.69
C ILE A 252 11.21 37.61 8.11
N GLY A 253 10.86 37.94 6.88
CA GLY A 253 11.44 39.02 6.08
C GLY A 253 12.32 38.57 4.91
N ASP A 254 12.81 37.33 4.91
CA ASP A 254 13.61 36.77 3.81
C ASP A 254 12.75 36.44 2.58
N GLU A 255 13.36 36.50 1.39
CA GLU A 255 12.69 36.32 0.10
C GLU A 255 12.88 34.90 -0.46
N VAL A 256 11.77 34.31 -0.92
CA VAL A 256 11.72 33.08 -1.73
C VAL A 256 11.04 33.39 -3.06
N HIS A 257 11.43 32.71 -4.15
CA HIS A 257 10.84 32.97 -5.45
C HIS A 257 9.51 32.22 -5.63
N VAL A 258 8.50 32.98 -6.06
CA VAL A 258 7.12 32.54 -6.29
C VAL A 258 6.77 32.81 -7.75
N PHE A 259 6.07 31.87 -8.39
CA PHE A 259 5.50 32.08 -9.71
C PHE A 259 4.13 32.74 -9.61
N ASP A 260 4.05 33.97 -10.13
CA ASP A 260 2.85 34.82 -10.09
C ASP A 260 1.90 34.63 -11.30
N GLY A 261 2.19 33.66 -12.17
CA GLY A 261 1.45 33.39 -13.41
C GLY A 261 2.14 33.95 -14.65
N VAL A 262 3.15 34.81 -14.51
CA VAL A 262 3.94 35.36 -15.63
C VAL A 262 5.43 35.08 -15.44
N SER A 263 5.98 35.29 -14.24
CA SER A 263 7.40 35.01 -13.97
C SER A 263 7.67 34.63 -12.52
N LEU A 264 8.92 34.26 -12.23
CA LEU A 264 9.42 34.10 -10.87
C LEU A 264 9.69 35.47 -10.27
N SER A 265 8.91 35.87 -9.26
CA SER A 265 9.14 37.08 -8.47
C SER A 265 9.51 36.75 -7.01
N PRO A 266 10.50 37.43 -6.42
CA PRO A 266 10.84 37.24 -5.00
C PRO A 266 9.71 37.75 -4.12
N ARG A 267 9.32 36.97 -3.10
CA ARG A 267 8.32 37.33 -2.10
C ARG A 267 8.79 37.03 -0.69
N LYS A 268 8.50 37.95 0.23
CA LYS A 268 8.91 37.87 1.62
C LYS A 268 8.07 36.88 2.41
N ILE A 269 8.73 36.12 3.26
CA ILE A 269 8.12 35.32 4.32
C ILE A 269 7.63 36.26 5.41
N SER A 270 6.35 36.18 5.79
CA SER A 270 5.72 36.98 6.84
C SER A 270 5.48 36.20 8.14
N SER A 271 5.47 34.87 8.11
CA SER A 271 5.49 34.02 9.31
C SER A 271 6.09 32.64 9.04
N ILE A 272 6.60 32.01 10.09
CA ILE A 272 6.99 30.59 10.12
C ILE A 272 6.50 30.02 11.46
N ALA A 273 5.71 28.95 11.43
CA ALA A 273 5.21 28.24 12.61
C ALA A 273 5.57 26.76 12.54
N ALA A 274 5.93 26.16 13.68
CA ALA A 274 6.22 24.73 13.79
C ALA A 274 5.01 23.96 14.32
N ILE A 275 4.55 22.97 13.56
CA ILE A 275 3.40 22.14 13.92
C ILE A 275 3.88 20.72 14.19
N ARG A 276 3.55 20.19 15.38
CA ARG A 276 3.82 18.79 15.76
C ARG A 276 2.53 17.99 15.65
N ALA A 277 2.41 17.21 14.58
CA ALA A 277 1.27 16.35 14.30
C ALA A 277 1.72 15.21 13.36
N PRO A 278 1.45 13.93 13.68
CA PRO A 278 1.70 12.82 12.77
C PRO A 278 0.96 13.02 11.45
N THR A 279 1.71 13.25 10.37
CA THR A 279 1.18 13.70 9.09
C THR A 279 1.91 13.01 7.94
N ARG A 280 1.14 12.47 6.98
CA ARG A 280 1.69 11.98 5.71
C ARG A 280 2.15 13.17 4.87
N VAL A 281 3.35 13.12 4.33
CA VAL A 281 3.92 14.13 3.43
C VAL A 281 4.41 13.48 2.14
N TYR A 282 4.47 14.27 1.08
CA TYR A 282 4.62 13.86 -0.31
C TYR A 282 5.79 14.60 -0.96
N ASN A 283 6.44 13.97 -1.92
CA ASN A 283 7.37 14.64 -2.82
C ASN A 283 7.23 14.04 -4.22
N LEU A 284 7.51 14.82 -5.25
CA LEU A 284 7.47 14.35 -6.62
C LEU A 284 8.83 13.76 -7.03
N GLN A 285 8.80 13.00 -8.12
CA GLN A 285 9.94 12.61 -8.93
C GLN A 285 9.58 13.04 -10.37
N THR A 286 10.34 13.90 -11.06
CA THR A 286 10.10 14.37 -12.45
C THR A 286 11.35 14.34 -13.31
N ASP A 287 11.21 14.28 -14.63
CA ASP A 287 12.30 14.55 -15.57
C ASP A 287 12.86 15.99 -15.48
N ALA A 288 13.81 16.28 -16.38
CA ALA A 288 14.49 17.56 -16.47
C ALA A 288 13.49 18.72 -16.68
N PRO A 289 13.68 19.90 -16.05
CA PRO A 289 14.87 20.35 -15.33
C PRO A 289 14.96 19.88 -13.87
N ASN A 290 14.14 18.92 -13.45
CA ASN A 290 14.03 18.48 -12.06
C ASN A 290 13.58 19.61 -11.12
N THR A 291 12.51 20.32 -11.47
CA THR A 291 11.91 21.36 -10.62
C THR A 291 10.40 21.44 -10.77
N PHE A 292 9.71 22.10 -9.84
CA PHE A 292 8.26 22.30 -9.90
C PHE A 292 7.78 23.44 -9.00
N PHE A 293 6.49 23.77 -9.11
CA PHE A 293 5.82 24.78 -8.31
C PHE A 293 4.88 24.16 -7.26
N ALA A 294 5.24 24.29 -5.98
CA ALA A 294 4.47 23.82 -4.83
C ALA A 294 3.83 25.01 -4.10
N ASN A 295 2.49 25.04 -4.05
CA ASN A 295 1.64 26.19 -3.75
C ASN A 295 2.22 27.50 -4.32
N GLY A 296 2.56 27.51 -5.61
CA GLY A 296 3.20 28.64 -6.30
C GLY A 296 4.68 28.92 -5.98
N ALA A 297 5.29 28.31 -4.96
CA ALA A 297 6.72 28.45 -4.66
C ALA A 297 7.61 27.46 -5.44
N ALA A 298 8.81 27.89 -5.80
CA ALA A 298 9.72 27.18 -6.72
C ALA A 298 10.67 26.16 -6.02
N VAL A 299 10.67 24.87 -6.41
CA VAL A 299 11.33 23.69 -5.74
C VAL A 299 11.85 22.56 -6.69
N HIS A 300 12.42 21.39 -6.26
CA HIS A 300 13.38 20.50 -7.05
C HIS A 300 13.18 18.90 -7.06
N ASN A 301 13.72 18.08 -8.05
CA ASN A 301 13.22 16.72 -8.55
C ASN A 301 14.18 15.52 -9.12
N LYS A 302 13.81 14.58 -10.10
CA LYS A 302 14.56 13.31 -10.66
C LYS A 302 13.88 12.38 -11.82
N GLY A 303 14.50 11.79 -12.92
CA GLY A 303 13.81 10.94 -14.03
C GLY A 303 14.47 9.67 -14.78
N GLY A 304 13.88 9.06 -15.89
CA GLY A 304 14.34 7.84 -16.75
C GLY A 304 13.47 7.30 -18.00
N GLY A 305 13.87 6.30 -18.88
CA GLY A 305 13.27 5.94 -20.27
C GLY A 305 13.13 4.45 -20.88
N CYS A 306 12.69 4.17 -22.17
CA CYS A 306 12.13 2.85 -22.75
C CYS A 306 12.32 2.41 -24.31
N PHE A 307 11.77 1.24 -24.80
CA PHE A 307 11.84 0.60 -26.19
C PHE A 307 10.49 0.10 -26.83
N LEU A 308 10.38 -0.32 -28.12
CA LEU A 308 9.17 -0.99 -28.70
C LEU A 308 9.02 -2.52 -28.41
N PRO A 309 7.79 -3.11 -28.42
CA PRO A 309 7.49 -4.53 -28.13
C PRO A 309 8.20 -5.57 -29.01
N GLY A 310 8.39 -5.25 -30.29
CA GLY A 310 9.01 -6.14 -31.27
C GLY A 310 10.54 -6.12 -31.24
N THR A 311 11.16 -5.37 -30.33
CA THR A 311 12.62 -5.28 -30.19
C THR A 311 13.19 -6.64 -29.76
N PRO A 312 14.06 -7.31 -30.54
CA PRO A 312 14.70 -8.55 -30.13
C PRO A 312 15.64 -8.33 -28.94
N ILE A 313 15.73 -9.29 -28.03
CA ILE A 313 16.59 -9.29 -26.86
C ILE A 313 17.45 -10.55 -26.92
N ARG A 314 18.77 -10.40 -26.82
CA ARG A 314 19.70 -11.51 -26.88
C ARG A 314 19.67 -12.31 -25.57
N LEU A 315 19.44 -13.62 -25.66
CA LEU A 315 19.49 -14.56 -24.55
C LEU A 315 20.91 -15.08 -24.32
N GLU A 316 21.19 -15.59 -23.12
CA GLU A 316 22.52 -16.12 -22.74
C GLU A 316 22.94 -17.34 -23.59
N ASP A 317 21.98 -18.09 -24.13
CA ASP A 317 22.22 -19.22 -25.04
C ASP A 317 22.52 -18.80 -26.50
N GLY A 318 22.49 -17.50 -26.80
CA GLY A 318 22.74 -16.92 -28.11
C GLY A 318 21.49 -16.77 -28.99
N THR A 319 20.33 -17.26 -28.56
CA THR A 319 19.04 -17.04 -29.26
C THR A 319 18.46 -15.65 -28.97
N GLU A 320 17.39 -15.27 -29.66
CA GLU A 320 16.71 -13.98 -29.45
C GLU A 320 15.20 -14.17 -29.20
N THR A 321 14.64 -13.32 -28.34
CA THR A 321 13.19 -13.23 -28.10
C THR A 321 12.76 -11.76 -28.09
N ASN A 322 11.52 -11.47 -28.47
CA ASN A 322 11.01 -10.09 -28.43
C ASN A 322 10.92 -9.58 -26.98
N ILE A 323 11.20 -8.30 -26.74
CA ILE A 323 11.17 -7.70 -25.39
C ILE A 323 9.82 -7.87 -24.69
N ALA A 324 8.72 -7.87 -25.43
CA ALA A 324 7.37 -8.14 -24.91
C ALA A 324 7.11 -9.61 -24.54
N ALA A 325 8.00 -10.53 -24.96
CA ALA A 325 7.94 -11.97 -24.68
C ALA A 325 9.03 -12.45 -23.70
N VAL A 326 9.91 -11.55 -23.23
CA VAL A 326 10.84 -11.81 -22.12
C VAL A 326 10.02 -12.08 -20.85
N GLN A 327 10.46 -13.01 -19.99
CA GLN A 327 9.83 -13.28 -18.71
C GLN A 327 10.79 -12.98 -17.55
N PRO A 328 10.29 -12.59 -16.37
CA PRO A 328 11.08 -12.59 -15.15
C PRO A 328 11.74 -13.96 -14.92
N GLY A 329 13.06 -13.99 -14.81
CA GLY A 329 13.88 -15.21 -14.76
C GLY A 329 14.59 -15.56 -16.08
N SER A 330 14.24 -14.94 -17.21
CA SER A 330 14.97 -15.13 -18.48
C SER A 330 16.43 -14.74 -18.36
N ARG A 331 17.34 -15.62 -18.79
CA ARG A 331 18.79 -15.37 -18.86
C ARG A 331 19.13 -14.62 -20.14
N LEU A 332 19.60 -13.38 -19.99
CA LEU A 332 19.93 -12.48 -21.08
C LEU A 332 21.45 -12.36 -21.25
N LEU A 333 21.86 -11.98 -22.44
CA LEU A 333 23.22 -11.51 -22.69
C LEU A 333 23.31 -10.01 -22.35
N ALA A 334 24.39 -9.64 -21.66
CA ALA A 334 24.68 -8.30 -21.16
C ALA A 334 26.18 -8.00 -21.30
N PHE A 335 26.60 -6.82 -20.87
CA PHE A 335 28.01 -6.41 -20.89
C PHE A 335 28.39 -5.63 -19.62
N THR A 336 29.59 -5.86 -19.11
CA THR A 336 30.18 -5.02 -18.06
C THR A 336 30.57 -3.65 -18.64
N GLY A 337 30.79 -2.65 -17.79
CA GLY A 337 31.19 -1.30 -18.25
C GLY A 337 32.45 -1.30 -19.14
N GLY A 338 33.43 -2.15 -18.82
CA GLY A 338 34.61 -2.40 -19.67
C GLY A 338 34.35 -3.19 -20.96
N GLY A 339 33.08 -3.34 -21.37
CA GLY A 339 32.66 -3.96 -22.63
C GLY A 339 32.73 -5.49 -22.69
N GLN A 340 33.00 -6.18 -21.57
CA GLN A 340 33.06 -7.65 -21.55
C GLN A 340 31.66 -8.26 -21.54
N ILE A 341 31.40 -9.19 -22.45
CA ILE A 341 30.11 -9.88 -22.57
C ILE A 341 29.92 -10.86 -21.41
N VAL A 342 28.75 -10.80 -20.75
CA VAL A 342 28.38 -11.62 -19.58
C VAL A 342 26.90 -12.01 -19.63
N GLY A 343 26.48 -12.98 -18.81
CA GLY A 343 25.07 -13.27 -18.56
C GLY A 343 24.46 -12.36 -17.50
N THR A 344 23.16 -12.04 -17.62
CA THR A 344 22.33 -11.43 -16.57
C THR A 344 20.95 -12.10 -16.52
N ILE A 345 20.14 -11.77 -15.52
CA ILE A 345 18.76 -12.27 -15.38
C ILE A 345 17.80 -11.09 -15.50
N ALA A 346 16.78 -11.21 -16.37
CA ALA A 346 15.63 -10.31 -16.39
C ALA A 346 14.85 -10.45 -15.08
N ARG A 347 14.75 -9.38 -14.29
CA ARG A 347 13.99 -9.34 -13.03
C ARG A 347 12.56 -8.87 -13.22
N GLN A 348 12.34 -7.94 -14.14
CA GLN A 348 11.02 -7.40 -14.45
C GLN A 348 10.97 -6.93 -15.90
N VAL A 349 9.82 -7.12 -16.54
CA VAL A 349 9.45 -6.41 -17.77
C VAL A 349 8.56 -5.24 -17.39
N LEU A 350 8.98 -4.05 -17.78
CA LEU A 350 8.26 -2.79 -17.61
C LEU A 350 7.50 -2.49 -18.89
N VAL A 351 6.27 -1.97 -18.79
CA VAL A 351 5.41 -1.65 -19.93
C VAL A 351 4.77 -0.29 -19.70
N HIS A 352 4.81 0.57 -20.72
CA HIS A 352 4.26 1.93 -20.72
C HIS A 352 3.59 2.21 -22.07
N GLU A 353 2.83 3.30 -22.18
CA GLU A 353 2.36 3.85 -23.47
C GLU A 353 3.23 5.05 -23.85
N ALA A 354 3.58 5.18 -25.13
CA ALA A 354 4.28 6.34 -25.69
C ALA A 354 3.53 6.86 -26.93
N ASP A 355 3.43 8.19 -27.04
CA ASP A 355 2.82 8.87 -28.19
C ASP A 355 3.78 8.99 -29.39
N GLU A 356 5.10 8.90 -29.15
CA GLU A 356 6.13 8.88 -30.18
C GLU A 356 7.34 8.00 -29.80
N TYR A 357 8.05 7.52 -30.82
CA TYR A 357 9.30 6.77 -30.68
C TYR A 357 10.25 7.11 -31.85
N CYS A 358 11.54 6.93 -31.66
CA CYS A 358 12.56 7.15 -32.67
C CYS A 358 12.96 5.82 -33.33
N VAL A 359 13.13 5.81 -34.65
CA VAL A 359 13.75 4.75 -35.42
C VAL A 359 15.20 5.15 -35.69
N VAL A 360 16.14 4.45 -35.06
CA VAL A 360 17.59 4.61 -35.25
C VAL A 360 18.05 3.63 -36.31
N ARG A 361 18.82 4.10 -37.28
CA ARG A 361 19.45 3.26 -38.32
C ARG A 361 20.96 3.37 -38.22
N THR A 362 21.65 2.23 -38.28
CA THR A 362 23.11 2.13 -38.42
C THR A 362 23.43 1.09 -39.50
N ALA A 363 24.68 1.02 -39.93
CA ALA A 363 25.15 0.02 -40.89
C ALA A 363 24.93 -1.44 -40.40
N GLY A 364 23.80 -2.02 -40.80
CA GLY A 364 23.35 -3.38 -40.45
C GLY A 364 22.28 -3.49 -39.35
N LEU A 365 21.77 -2.38 -38.80
CA LEU A 365 20.79 -2.39 -37.69
C LEU A 365 19.72 -1.29 -37.82
N ILE A 366 18.48 -1.64 -37.48
CA ILE A 366 17.35 -0.71 -37.32
C ILE A 366 16.70 -0.98 -35.95
N LEU A 367 16.56 0.03 -35.10
CA LEU A 367 16.02 -0.11 -33.74
C LEU A 367 15.00 0.98 -33.43
N SER A 368 13.89 0.61 -32.79
CA SER A 368 12.80 1.52 -32.41
C SER A 368 12.72 1.71 -30.90
N VAL A 369 12.88 2.94 -30.43
CA VAL A 369 13.25 3.27 -29.04
C VAL A 369 12.78 4.68 -28.65
N THR A 370 12.58 4.97 -27.37
CA THR A 370 12.26 6.35 -26.92
C THR A 370 13.51 7.24 -26.89
N ALA A 371 13.39 8.54 -27.15
CA ALA A 371 14.49 9.49 -27.16
C ALA A 371 15.32 9.50 -25.85
N GLU A 372 14.68 9.27 -24.71
CA GLU A 372 15.29 9.22 -23.38
C GLU A 372 16.19 7.99 -23.12
N HIS A 373 16.23 7.01 -24.03
CA HIS A 373 16.88 5.73 -23.73
C HIS A 373 18.41 5.78 -23.85
N PRO A 374 19.17 5.32 -22.84
CA PRO A 374 20.63 5.35 -22.85
C PRO A 374 21.27 4.26 -23.74
N PHE A 375 22.01 4.70 -24.77
CA PHE A 375 22.88 3.89 -25.61
C PHE A 375 24.32 3.91 -25.12
N TYR A 376 25.01 2.77 -25.20
CA TYR A 376 26.44 2.70 -24.91
C TYR A 376 27.26 3.30 -26.04
N VAL A 377 28.11 4.27 -25.72
CA VAL A 377 28.96 5.01 -26.67
C VAL A 377 30.46 4.76 -26.44
N GLY A 378 30.79 3.71 -25.68
CA GLY A 378 32.16 3.31 -25.35
C GLY A 378 32.69 3.94 -24.06
N ASN A 379 33.86 3.48 -23.59
CA ASN A 379 34.54 4.00 -22.39
C ASN A 379 33.61 4.15 -21.17
N ASP A 380 32.87 3.09 -20.80
CA ASP A 380 31.91 3.06 -19.69
C ASP A 380 30.76 4.11 -19.80
N THR A 381 30.65 4.82 -20.93
CA THR A 381 29.78 5.99 -21.11
C THR A 381 28.48 5.63 -21.83
N PHE A 382 27.37 6.20 -21.36
CA PHE A 382 26.06 6.12 -21.99
C PHE A 382 25.50 7.52 -22.29
N LYS A 383 24.86 7.69 -23.44
CA LYS A 383 24.13 8.90 -23.83
C LYS A 383 22.67 8.56 -24.12
N ALA A 384 21.73 9.45 -23.79
CA ALA A 384 20.36 9.30 -24.27
C ALA A 384 20.33 9.48 -25.80
N LEU A 385 19.35 8.88 -26.49
CA LEU A 385 19.22 9.05 -27.94
C LEU A 385 18.94 10.52 -28.34
N ALA A 386 18.30 11.30 -27.47
CA ALA A 386 18.13 12.74 -27.64
C ALA A 386 19.46 13.52 -27.70
N ASP A 387 20.54 12.98 -27.14
CA ASP A 387 21.89 13.57 -27.10
C ASP A 387 22.83 13.01 -28.20
N LEU A 388 22.25 12.34 -29.21
CA LEU A 388 22.95 11.70 -30.32
C LEU A 388 22.43 12.20 -31.68
N GLU A 389 23.35 12.40 -32.62
CA GLU A 389 23.02 12.80 -34.00
C GLU A 389 23.59 11.84 -35.06
N ALA A 390 23.19 12.00 -36.33
CA ALA A 390 23.71 11.19 -37.42
C ALA A 390 25.23 11.44 -37.59
N GLY A 391 26.02 10.37 -37.51
CA GLY A 391 27.47 10.41 -37.41
C GLY A 391 28.03 10.01 -36.04
N ASP A 392 27.27 10.17 -34.95
CA ASP A 392 27.66 9.64 -33.64
C ASP A 392 27.71 8.11 -33.66
N SER A 393 28.54 7.52 -32.79
CA SER A 393 28.72 6.06 -32.73
C SER A 393 28.07 5.44 -31.50
N ILE A 394 27.21 4.45 -31.73
CA ILE A 394 26.69 3.53 -30.70
C ILE A 394 27.35 2.17 -30.83
N TYR A 395 27.49 1.43 -29.73
CA TYR A 395 28.10 0.12 -29.75
C TYR A 395 27.06 -0.99 -29.93
N VAL A 396 27.41 -1.99 -30.75
CA VAL A 396 26.58 -3.18 -31.01
C VAL A 396 27.38 -4.45 -30.73
N LEU A 397 26.67 -5.56 -30.49
CA LEU A 397 27.25 -6.89 -30.36
C LEU A 397 27.67 -7.44 -31.72
N ASP A 398 28.95 -7.74 -31.86
CA ASP A 398 29.58 -8.27 -33.07
C ASP A 398 30.39 -9.53 -32.71
N GLY A 399 29.79 -10.70 -32.98
CA GLY A 399 30.29 -11.98 -32.47
C GLY A 399 30.24 -12.06 -30.94
N GLN A 400 31.41 -12.00 -30.29
CA GLN A 400 31.57 -11.97 -28.82
C GLN A 400 32.23 -10.67 -28.32
N ALA A 401 32.24 -9.61 -29.14
CA ALA A 401 32.80 -8.31 -28.78
C ALA A 401 31.79 -7.18 -29.05
N LEU A 402 32.09 -5.98 -28.55
CA LEU A 402 31.36 -4.77 -28.90
C LEU A 402 32.08 -4.05 -30.04
N SER A 403 31.37 -3.67 -31.10
CA SER A 403 31.89 -2.82 -32.18
C SER A 403 31.11 -1.51 -32.27
N ALA A 404 31.83 -0.40 -32.48
CA ALA A 404 31.22 0.91 -32.70
C ALA A 404 30.60 0.99 -34.10
N ARG A 405 29.37 1.50 -34.19
CA ARG A 405 28.63 1.71 -35.44
C ARG A 405 28.09 3.13 -35.47
N ALA A 406 28.40 3.86 -36.54
CA ALA A 406 27.87 5.20 -36.76
C ALA A 406 26.36 5.15 -37.03
N ILE A 407 25.62 6.10 -36.46
CA ILE A 407 24.21 6.35 -36.75
C ILE A 407 24.11 6.98 -38.14
N GLU A 408 23.37 6.33 -39.03
CA GLU A 408 23.08 6.80 -40.39
C GLU A 408 21.89 7.78 -40.38
N SER A 409 20.89 7.54 -39.52
CA SER A 409 19.74 8.43 -39.33
C SER A 409 18.97 8.11 -38.05
N ILE A 410 18.24 9.12 -37.54
CA ILE A 410 17.26 9.00 -36.47
C ILE A 410 15.96 9.63 -36.99
N GLU A 411 14.85 8.89 -36.96
CA GLU A 411 13.55 9.33 -37.46
C GLU A 411 12.49 9.24 -36.35
N THR A 412 11.91 10.35 -35.91
CA THR A 412 10.85 10.35 -34.89
C THR A 412 9.48 10.06 -35.51
N ILE A 413 8.88 8.94 -35.09
CA ILE A 413 7.56 8.48 -35.50
C ILE A 413 6.55 8.82 -34.41
N ARG A 414 5.57 9.67 -34.75
CA ARG A 414 4.41 9.99 -33.89
C ARG A 414 3.31 8.96 -34.08
N SER A 415 3.28 7.98 -33.20
CA SER A 415 2.29 6.90 -33.20
C SER A 415 2.13 6.34 -31.79
N LYS A 416 0.89 6.35 -31.29
CA LYS A 416 0.54 5.75 -30.00
C LYS A 416 0.83 4.25 -30.02
N THR A 417 1.69 3.81 -29.13
CA THR A 417 2.12 2.42 -29.06
C THR A 417 2.56 2.06 -27.64
N LEU A 418 2.55 0.76 -27.33
CA LEU A 418 3.19 0.29 -26.10
C LEU A 418 4.70 0.32 -26.26
N VAL A 419 5.40 0.67 -25.18
CA VAL A 419 6.85 0.61 -25.03
C VAL A 419 7.21 -0.22 -23.80
N TYR A 420 8.35 -0.89 -23.86
CA TYR A 420 8.82 -1.91 -22.94
C TYR A 420 10.23 -1.54 -22.46
N ASN A 421 10.59 -1.93 -21.25
CA ASN A 421 11.98 -1.92 -20.77
C ASN A 421 12.21 -3.13 -19.87
N LEU A 422 13.47 -3.52 -19.66
CA LEU A 422 13.83 -4.67 -18.81
C LEU A 422 14.60 -4.18 -17.61
N GLN A 423 14.13 -4.50 -16.40
CA GLN A 423 15.00 -4.48 -15.23
C GLN A 423 15.80 -5.79 -15.23
N THR A 424 17.12 -5.69 -15.11
CA THR A 424 18.05 -6.84 -15.09
C THR A 424 18.85 -6.85 -13.80
N ASP A 425 19.49 -7.98 -13.48
CA ASP A 425 20.57 -8.00 -12.49
C ASP A 425 21.79 -7.20 -12.97
N ALA A 426 22.74 -6.94 -12.07
CA ALA A 426 24.08 -6.49 -12.43
C ALA A 426 24.62 -7.35 -13.61
N PRO A 427 25.14 -6.72 -14.68
CA PRO A 427 25.66 -5.35 -14.77
C PRO A 427 24.65 -4.26 -15.17
N ASN A 428 23.32 -4.49 -15.08
CA ASN A 428 22.28 -3.50 -15.42
C ASN A 428 22.22 -3.09 -16.92
N THR A 429 22.85 -3.89 -17.78
CA THR A 429 22.81 -3.74 -19.24
C THR A 429 22.15 -4.94 -19.90
N PHE A 430 21.83 -4.82 -21.18
CA PHE A 430 21.42 -5.92 -22.06
C PHE A 430 21.62 -5.53 -23.54
N PHE A 431 21.36 -6.46 -24.45
CA PHE A 431 21.36 -6.18 -25.89
C PHE A 431 19.95 -6.08 -26.46
N ALA A 432 19.61 -4.90 -27.00
CA ALA A 432 18.33 -4.60 -27.64
C ALA A 432 18.52 -4.45 -29.15
N ASN A 433 17.99 -5.41 -29.91
CA ASN A 433 18.31 -5.66 -31.32
C ASN A 433 19.82 -5.64 -31.60
N GLY A 434 20.62 -6.26 -30.73
CA GLY A 434 22.08 -6.21 -30.81
C GLY A 434 22.75 -4.89 -30.37
N ALA A 435 22.03 -3.78 -30.17
CA ALA A 435 22.60 -2.55 -29.60
C ALA A 435 22.86 -2.70 -28.08
N ALA A 436 23.98 -2.16 -27.61
CA ALA A 436 24.40 -2.17 -26.21
C ALA A 436 23.70 -1.05 -25.42
N VAL A 437 22.85 -1.40 -24.45
CA VAL A 437 21.92 -0.45 -23.77
C VAL A 437 21.82 -0.68 -22.25
N HIS A 438 21.31 0.30 -21.49
CA HIS A 438 21.24 0.28 -20.01
C HIS A 438 19.81 0.38 -19.46
N ASN A 439 19.50 -0.39 -18.41
CA ASN A 439 18.18 -0.48 -17.78
C ASN A 439 17.74 0.70 -16.87
N LYS A 440 18.05 1.97 -17.23
CA LYS A 440 17.88 3.12 -16.31
C LYS A 440 16.41 3.55 -16.11
N GLY A 441 15.65 2.80 -15.30
CA GLY A 441 14.26 3.11 -14.97
C GLY A 441 13.54 2.08 -14.09
N GLY A 442 14.02 1.80 -12.86
CA GLY A 442 13.39 0.86 -11.92
C GLY A 442 12.98 1.52 -10.60
N GLY A 443 11.82 2.18 -10.58
CA GLY A 443 11.43 3.06 -9.47
C GLY A 443 9.93 3.15 -9.19
N GLY A 444 9.22 2.02 -9.17
CA GLY A 444 7.81 2.00 -8.74
C GLY A 444 7.12 0.66 -8.96
N ARG A 445 6.32 0.23 -7.99
CA ARG A 445 5.21 -0.69 -8.25
C ARG A 445 4.16 0.08 -9.05
N SER A 446 3.86 -0.35 -10.27
CA SER A 446 2.78 0.20 -11.09
C SER A 446 1.53 -0.68 -11.02
N HIS A 447 0.37 -0.05 -11.10
CA HIS A 447 -0.80 -0.56 -11.82
C HIS A 447 -1.71 0.62 -12.13
N SER A 448 -1.73 1.03 -13.40
CA SER A 448 -2.74 1.93 -13.97
C SER A 448 -3.85 1.12 -14.65
N SER A 449 -5.06 1.66 -14.62
CA SER A 449 -6.18 1.25 -15.47
C SER A 449 -5.83 1.45 -16.97
N ARG A 450 -6.58 0.94 -17.97
CA ARG A 450 -8.04 0.74 -18.03
C ARG A 450 -8.41 -0.09 -19.28
N GLY A 451 -9.50 -0.86 -19.23
CA GLY A 451 -10.20 -1.31 -20.44
C GLY A 451 -10.50 -2.81 -20.55
N GLY A 452 -11.69 -3.20 -20.09
CA GLY A 452 -12.49 -4.28 -20.68
C GLY A 452 -11.82 -5.63 -20.96
N SER A 453 -11.36 -6.31 -19.91
CA SER A 453 -11.33 -7.77 -19.89
C SER A 453 -11.83 -8.25 -18.53
N SER A 454 -12.76 -9.20 -18.56
CA SER A 454 -13.25 -9.96 -17.42
C SER A 454 -12.10 -10.62 -16.66
N ALA A 455 -12.28 -10.83 -15.35
CA ALA A 455 -11.28 -11.43 -14.48
C ALA A 455 -11.19 -12.94 -14.74
N VAL A 456 -10.60 -13.32 -15.88
CA VAL A 456 -10.33 -14.70 -16.24
C VAL A 456 -9.28 -15.25 -15.28
N PHE A 457 -9.69 -16.11 -14.35
CA PHE A 457 -8.74 -16.69 -13.40
C PHE A 457 -7.74 -17.60 -14.14
N ALA A 458 -6.51 -17.10 -14.32
CA ALA A 458 -5.47 -17.82 -15.04
C ALA A 458 -5.15 -19.21 -14.43
N ASP A 459 -4.67 -20.14 -15.26
CA ASP A 459 -4.35 -21.55 -14.95
C ASP A 459 -3.26 -21.79 -13.89
N ASN A 460 -2.85 -20.77 -13.16
CA ASN A 460 -1.78 -20.87 -12.18
C ASN A 460 -2.35 -21.15 -10.77
N PRO A 461 -2.10 -22.33 -10.16
CA PRO A 461 -2.55 -22.62 -8.78
C PRO A 461 -1.96 -21.66 -7.73
N LEU A 462 -0.87 -20.94 -8.04
CA LEU A 462 -0.37 -19.85 -7.18
C LEU A 462 -1.26 -18.61 -7.18
N ALA A 463 -2.07 -18.38 -8.22
CA ALA A 463 -2.97 -17.23 -8.28
C ALA A 463 -4.07 -17.32 -7.21
N VAL A 464 -4.65 -18.51 -7.01
CA VAL A 464 -5.60 -18.81 -5.92
C VAL A 464 -4.99 -18.46 -4.56
N ILE A 465 -3.76 -18.91 -4.33
CA ILE A 465 -3.04 -18.69 -3.08
C ILE A 465 -2.77 -17.18 -2.85
N ILE A 466 -2.47 -16.41 -3.89
CA ILE A 466 -2.25 -14.96 -3.77
C ILE A 466 -3.57 -14.20 -3.55
N LEU A 467 -4.68 -14.66 -4.16
CA LEU A 467 -5.99 -14.00 -4.14
C LEU A 467 -6.68 -14.04 -2.76
N PHE A 468 -6.53 -15.15 -2.02
CA PHE A 468 -7.18 -15.38 -0.72
C PHE A 468 -6.25 -15.28 0.51
N PHE A 469 -4.93 -15.47 0.36
CA PHE A 469 -3.99 -15.60 1.50
C PHE A 469 -2.97 -14.45 1.58
N GLY A 470 -2.99 -13.51 0.63
CA GLY A 470 -2.06 -12.39 0.54
C GLY A 470 -0.58 -12.81 0.45
N LEU A 471 0.34 -11.90 0.75
CA LEU A 471 1.79 -12.13 0.67
C LEU A 471 2.35 -12.96 1.85
N SER A 472 1.61 -13.97 2.33
CA SER A 472 2.01 -14.83 3.46
C SER A 472 2.66 -16.16 3.06
N VAL A 473 2.94 -16.35 1.77
CA VAL A 473 3.40 -17.62 1.17
C VAL A 473 4.89 -17.60 0.76
N PHE A 474 5.55 -16.44 0.76
CA PHE A 474 6.95 -16.29 0.34
C PHE A 474 8.00 -16.46 1.46
N ILE A 475 7.70 -17.29 2.48
CA ILE A 475 8.69 -17.74 3.48
C ILE A 475 8.63 -19.27 3.66
N LEU A 476 8.80 -20.05 2.58
CA LEU A 476 9.10 -21.49 2.72
C LEU A 476 9.90 -22.14 1.58
N ILE A 477 10.89 -21.44 1.02
CA ILE A 477 12.07 -22.10 0.41
C ILE A 477 13.33 -21.45 1.01
N GLY A 478 13.57 -21.75 2.29
CA GLY A 478 14.67 -21.13 3.05
C GLY A 478 14.69 -21.37 4.57
N ALA A 479 13.85 -22.27 5.11
CA ALA A 479 13.69 -22.45 6.55
C ALA A 479 13.81 -23.92 7.00
N LEU A 480 14.95 -24.55 6.72
CA LEU A 480 15.49 -25.64 7.54
C LEU A 480 16.61 -25.12 8.46
N ALA A 481 16.31 -24.04 9.19
CA ALA A 481 17.12 -23.51 10.28
C ALA A 481 16.21 -22.76 11.24
N GLY A 482 16.04 -23.27 12.46
CA GLY A 482 15.11 -22.69 13.42
C GLY A 482 15.67 -21.45 14.12
N SER A 483 14.86 -20.40 14.21
CA SER A 483 14.99 -19.37 15.24
C SER A 483 13.59 -18.99 15.74
N LYS A 484 13.38 -19.09 17.06
CA LYS A 484 12.15 -18.62 17.70
C LYS A 484 12.24 -17.10 17.83
N GLN A 485 11.55 -16.36 16.98
CA GLN A 485 11.15 -14.98 17.29
C GLN A 485 9.65 -14.97 17.60
N GLY A 486 9.31 -14.53 18.80
CA GLY A 486 7.93 -14.41 19.22
C GLY A 486 7.25 -13.30 18.45
N LYS A 487 6.30 -13.66 17.58
CA LYS A 487 5.20 -12.75 17.25
C LYS A 487 4.46 -12.47 18.56
N ALA A 488 4.17 -11.21 18.84
CA ALA A 488 3.07 -10.91 19.75
C ALA A 488 1.80 -11.50 19.12
N LEU A 489 1.05 -12.32 19.88
CA LEU A 489 -0.34 -12.56 19.51
C LEU A 489 -1.05 -11.20 19.62
N GLU A 490 -1.72 -10.77 18.56
CA GLU A 490 -2.64 -9.64 18.62
C GLU A 490 -3.92 -10.09 19.32
N ASP A 491 -3.80 -10.24 20.64
CA ASP A 491 -4.80 -10.63 21.63
C ASP A 491 -6.18 -10.08 21.25
N LEU A 492 -7.14 -10.92 20.83
CA LEU A 492 -8.34 -10.50 20.08
C LEU A 492 -9.33 -9.67 20.91
N ASP A 493 -9.25 -9.77 22.24
CA ASP A 493 -10.26 -9.25 23.17
C ASP A 493 -10.11 -7.73 23.38
N PHE A 494 -10.99 -6.95 22.74
CA PHE A 494 -11.21 -5.56 23.12
C PHE A 494 -12.50 -5.42 23.90
N VAL A 495 -12.43 -4.77 25.05
CA VAL A 495 -13.56 -4.55 25.96
C VAL A 495 -13.75 -3.05 26.14
N TYR A 496 -14.89 -2.53 25.70
CA TYR A 496 -15.33 -1.17 26.01
C TYR A 496 -15.63 -1.05 27.50
N SER A 497 -15.10 0.01 28.12
CA SER A 497 -15.45 0.36 29.49
C SER A 497 -16.94 0.74 29.60
N PRO A 498 -17.60 0.54 30.76
CA PRO A 498 -19.00 0.91 30.96
C PRO A 498 -19.31 2.37 30.60
N ALA A 499 -18.35 3.28 30.84
CA ALA A 499 -18.49 4.70 30.54
C ALA A 499 -18.51 5.03 29.04
N GLN A 500 -17.90 4.20 28.18
CA GLN A 500 -17.93 4.38 26.72
C GLN A 500 -19.25 3.90 26.10
N VAL A 501 -20.00 3.04 26.81
CA VAL A 501 -21.25 2.43 26.34
C VAL A 501 -22.48 3.14 26.90
N SER A 502 -22.42 3.62 28.15
CA SER A 502 -23.59 4.08 28.91
C SER A 502 -24.37 5.21 28.24
N GLY A 503 -23.71 6.17 27.56
CA GLY A 503 -24.38 7.24 26.83
C GLY A 503 -25.22 6.73 25.66
N LYS A 504 -24.62 5.91 24.79
CA LYS A 504 -25.32 5.27 23.65
C LYS A 504 -26.44 4.36 24.13
N SER A 505 -26.22 3.58 25.19
CA SER A 505 -27.26 2.69 25.72
C SER A 505 -28.40 3.48 26.36
N GLY A 506 -28.13 4.55 27.09
CA GLY A 506 -29.15 5.46 27.63
C GLY A 506 -30.01 6.11 26.54
N LYS A 507 -29.38 6.63 25.46
CA LYS A 507 -30.06 7.15 24.25
C LYS A 507 -31.01 6.09 23.65
N THR A 508 -30.58 4.83 23.61
CA THR A 508 -31.32 3.70 23.02
C THR A 508 -32.48 3.22 23.90
N ILE A 509 -32.25 3.08 25.21
CA ILE A 509 -33.27 2.68 26.18
C ILE A 509 -34.43 3.68 26.19
N LYS A 510 -34.17 5.00 26.16
CA LYS A 510 -35.26 6.01 26.10
C LYS A 510 -36.18 5.85 24.88
N LEU A 511 -35.63 5.51 23.71
CA LEU A 511 -36.44 5.26 22.52
C LEU A 511 -37.21 3.94 22.62
N LEU A 512 -36.58 2.88 23.14
CA LEU A 512 -37.26 1.60 23.37
C LEU A 512 -38.41 1.74 24.39
N GLU A 513 -38.21 2.47 25.49
CA GLU A 513 -39.26 2.80 26.47
C GLU A 513 -40.41 3.63 25.87
N PHE A 514 -40.11 4.49 24.89
CA PHE A 514 -41.13 5.22 24.14
C PHE A 514 -41.93 4.27 23.23
N LEU A 515 -41.23 3.46 22.43
CA LEU A 515 -41.84 2.48 21.51
C LEU A 515 -42.67 1.42 22.25
N ALA A 516 -42.19 0.94 23.40
CA ALA A 516 -42.85 -0.06 24.24
C ALA A 516 -44.25 0.32 24.74
N ARG A 517 -44.60 1.62 24.69
CA ARG A 517 -45.96 2.12 25.02
C ARG A 517 -47.01 1.75 23.98
N GLN A 518 -46.58 1.42 22.75
CA GLN A 518 -47.45 1.06 21.62
C GLN A 518 -47.12 -0.33 21.07
N ASP A 519 -45.85 -0.73 21.09
CA ASP A 519 -45.37 -2.05 20.68
C ASP A 519 -44.63 -2.74 21.84
N PRO A 520 -45.32 -3.59 22.64
CA PRO A 520 -44.70 -4.31 23.76
C PRO A 520 -43.50 -5.18 23.39
N SER A 521 -43.31 -5.53 22.10
CA SER A 521 -42.13 -6.29 21.65
C SER A 521 -40.83 -5.49 21.70
N MET A 522 -40.90 -4.17 21.92
CA MET A 522 -39.77 -3.26 22.11
C MET A 522 -39.40 -3.01 23.58
N SER A 523 -39.98 -3.75 24.53
CA SER A 523 -39.69 -3.61 25.97
C SER A 523 -38.21 -3.88 26.28
N PRO A 524 -37.43 -2.92 26.82
CA PRO A 524 -35.99 -3.07 27.04
C PRO A 524 -35.61 -4.32 27.83
N GLY A 525 -36.30 -4.60 28.93
CA GLY A 525 -36.02 -5.78 29.75
C GLY A 525 -36.31 -7.11 29.03
N ALA A 526 -37.32 -7.14 28.16
CA ALA A 526 -37.61 -8.32 27.35
C ALA A 526 -36.54 -8.55 26.27
N LEU A 527 -36.05 -7.47 25.65
CA LEU A 527 -34.96 -7.55 24.66
C LEU A 527 -33.63 -7.98 25.31
N GLN A 528 -33.31 -7.48 26.51
CA GLN A 528 -32.12 -7.90 27.26
C GLN A 528 -32.18 -9.39 27.64
N GLU A 529 -33.33 -9.89 28.10
CA GLU A 529 -33.48 -11.31 28.44
C GLU A 529 -33.55 -12.20 27.18
N GLN A 530 -34.11 -11.73 26.07
CA GLN A 530 -34.01 -12.42 24.77
C GLN A 530 -32.55 -12.59 24.33
N ALA A 531 -31.74 -11.53 24.45
CA ALA A 531 -30.31 -11.57 24.16
C ALA A 531 -29.56 -12.52 25.11
N ARG A 532 -29.84 -12.45 26.43
CA ARG A 532 -29.26 -13.34 27.45
C ARG A 532 -29.56 -14.81 27.16
N ALA A 533 -30.83 -15.14 26.94
CA ALA A 533 -31.28 -16.51 26.76
C ALA A 533 -30.71 -17.11 25.46
N THR A 534 -30.70 -16.32 24.38
CA THR A 534 -30.15 -16.76 23.09
C THR A 534 -28.63 -16.94 23.16
N PHE A 535 -27.91 -16.04 23.86
CA PHE A 535 -26.47 -16.17 24.10
C PHE A 535 -26.14 -17.46 24.85
N LEU A 536 -26.76 -17.67 26.02
CA LEU A 536 -26.49 -18.86 26.83
C LEU A 536 -26.86 -20.15 26.09
N LYS A 537 -27.97 -20.15 25.34
CA LYS A 537 -28.38 -21.32 24.56
C LYS A 537 -27.44 -21.60 23.38
N LEU A 538 -26.89 -20.56 22.75
CA LEU A 538 -25.88 -20.71 21.70
C LEU A 538 -24.63 -21.39 22.27
N GLN A 539 -24.10 -20.93 23.40
CA GLN A 539 -22.89 -21.54 23.99
C GLN A 539 -23.12 -23.00 24.38
N GLU A 540 -24.29 -23.32 24.95
CA GLU A 540 -24.70 -24.70 25.27
C GLU A 540 -24.71 -25.59 24.01
N CYS A 541 -25.40 -25.16 22.95
CA CYS A 541 -25.54 -25.91 21.70
C CYS A 541 -24.22 -26.01 20.91
N TRP A 542 -23.37 -24.99 20.98
CA TRP A 542 -22.08 -24.94 20.32
C TRP A 542 -21.09 -25.92 20.94
N GLN A 543 -20.94 -25.90 22.27
CA GLN A 543 -20.08 -26.85 22.99
C GLN A 543 -20.58 -28.30 22.88
N ALA A 544 -21.91 -28.51 22.87
CA ALA A 544 -22.50 -29.82 22.61
C ALA A 544 -22.31 -30.30 21.15
N ARG A 545 -22.02 -29.38 20.22
CA ARG A 545 -22.06 -29.57 18.76
C ARG A 545 -23.44 -30.04 18.25
N GLU A 546 -24.50 -29.75 19.01
CA GLU A 546 -25.91 -30.07 18.72
C GLU A 546 -26.72 -28.80 18.50
N TYR A 547 -26.78 -28.34 17.26
CA TYR A 547 -27.29 -26.99 16.95
C TYR A 547 -28.79 -26.89 16.65
N GLY A 548 -29.50 -28.03 16.55
CA GLY A 548 -30.94 -28.07 16.27
C GLY A 548 -31.82 -27.15 17.15
N PRO A 549 -31.56 -27.01 18.48
CA PRO A 549 -32.33 -26.10 19.34
C PRO A 549 -32.14 -24.61 19.04
N MET A 550 -31.12 -24.21 18.27
CA MET A 550 -30.91 -22.81 17.88
C MET A 550 -31.71 -22.40 16.63
N LYS A 551 -32.19 -23.36 15.84
CA LYS A 551 -32.98 -23.12 14.62
C LYS A 551 -34.17 -22.15 14.77
N PRO A 552 -34.99 -22.19 15.84
CA PRO A 552 -36.08 -21.23 16.04
C PRO A 552 -35.66 -19.91 16.71
N LEU A 553 -34.38 -19.73 17.05
CA LEU A 553 -33.85 -18.56 17.75
C LEU A 553 -32.97 -17.66 16.87
N MET A 554 -32.74 -18.05 15.61
CA MET A 554 -31.81 -17.37 14.71
C MET A 554 -32.24 -17.46 13.25
N MET A 555 -31.68 -16.58 12.44
CA MET A 555 -31.95 -16.51 11.00
C MET A 555 -31.37 -17.74 10.29
N SER A 556 -32.05 -18.17 9.22
CA SER A 556 -31.76 -19.45 8.55
C SER A 556 -30.38 -19.52 7.89
N ASP A 557 -29.84 -18.38 7.46
CA ASP A 557 -28.49 -18.23 6.94
C ASP A 557 -27.44 -18.37 8.06
N LEU A 558 -27.56 -17.59 9.14
CA LEU A 558 -26.65 -17.71 10.29
C LEU A 558 -26.67 -19.13 10.91
N HIS A 559 -27.85 -19.77 10.97
CA HIS A 559 -27.96 -21.16 11.38
C HIS A 559 -27.17 -22.11 10.46
N ALA A 560 -27.26 -21.94 9.14
CA ALA A 560 -26.53 -22.76 8.18
C ALA A 560 -25.01 -22.57 8.30
N ASP A 561 -24.56 -21.30 8.45
CA ASP A 561 -23.15 -20.95 8.66
C ASP A 561 -22.59 -21.64 9.92
N HIS A 562 -23.34 -21.60 11.03
CA HIS A 562 -22.95 -22.21 12.30
C HIS A 562 -22.97 -23.75 12.24
N CYS A 563 -23.96 -24.35 11.57
CA CYS A 563 -23.95 -25.79 11.30
C CYS A 563 -22.75 -26.24 10.45
N SER A 564 -22.34 -25.42 9.47
CA SER A 564 -21.16 -25.70 8.64
C SER A 564 -19.87 -25.69 9.47
N GLN A 565 -19.71 -24.68 10.33
CA GLN A 565 -18.57 -24.58 11.27
C GLN A 565 -18.51 -25.78 12.22
N LEU A 566 -19.65 -26.16 12.85
CA LEU A 566 -19.72 -27.33 13.72
C LEU A 566 -19.42 -28.63 12.98
N ALA A 567 -19.89 -28.78 11.74
CA ALA A 567 -19.52 -29.93 10.90
C ALA A 567 -18.01 -29.96 10.60
N GLY A 568 -17.36 -28.80 10.44
CA GLY A 568 -15.90 -28.67 10.37
C GLY A 568 -15.20 -29.12 11.65
N MET A 569 -15.66 -28.65 12.82
CA MET A 569 -15.13 -29.07 14.12
C MET A 569 -15.25 -30.60 14.32
N VAL A 570 -16.39 -31.19 13.96
CA VAL A 570 -16.60 -32.65 14.01
C VAL A 570 -15.64 -33.40 13.07
N ARG A 571 -15.46 -32.95 11.82
CA ARG A 571 -14.47 -33.53 10.89
C ARG A 571 -13.04 -33.48 11.44
N ASN A 572 -12.72 -32.41 12.16
CA ASN A 572 -11.38 -32.13 12.68
C ASN A 572 -11.14 -32.70 14.09
N HIS A 573 -12.11 -33.44 14.65
CA HIS A 573 -12.07 -33.96 16.02
C HIS A 573 -11.94 -32.87 17.10
N GLU A 574 -12.48 -31.68 16.86
CA GLU A 574 -12.40 -30.55 17.79
C GLU A 574 -13.71 -30.36 18.56
N ILE A 575 -13.62 -30.13 19.87
CA ILE A 575 -14.69 -29.57 20.70
C ILE A 575 -14.22 -28.20 21.17
N ASN A 576 -15.02 -27.17 20.90
CA ASN A 576 -14.89 -25.88 21.56
C ASN A 576 -15.56 -25.94 22.94
N VAL A 577 -14.82 -25.57 23.99
CA VAL A 577 -15.26 -25.61 25.38
C VAL A 577 -15.20 -24.20 25.94
N ILE A 578 -16.34 -23.71 26.42
CA ILE A 578 -16.46 -22.37 26.98
C ILE A 578 -16.78 -22.54 28.47
N GLU A 579 -15.72 -22.65 29.26
CA GLU A 579 -15.77 -23.01 30.67
C GLU A 579 -16.13 -21.78 31.54
N GLY A 580 -17.10 -21.93 32.44
CA GLY A 580 -17.42 -20.92 33.46
C GLY A 580 -18.12 -19.66 32.93
N VAL A 581 -18.87 -19.75 31.83
CA VAL A 581 -19.60 -18.61 31.20
C VAL A 581 -20.40 -17.81 32.24
N LYS A 582 -20.06 -16.53 32.39
CA LYS A 582 -20.75 -15.56 33.22
C LYS A 582 -21.05 -14.31 32.40
N VAL A 583 -22.33 -14.05 32.14
CA VAL A 583 -22.80 -12.81 31.50
C VAL A 583 -22.77 -11.68 32.53
N ASP A 584 -21.80 -10.78 32.42
CA ASP A 584 -21.57 -9.66 33.33
C ASP A 584 -22.54 -8.50 33.08
N ARG A 585 -22.83 -8.18 31.81
CA ARG A 585 -23.71 -7.07 31.41
C ARG A 585 -24.30 -7.28 30.02
N ILE A 586 -25.48 -6.73 29.78
CA ILE A 586 -26.10 -6.62 28.45
C ILE A 586 -26.60 -5.19 28.27
N ASP A 587 -25.93 -4.42 27.42
CA ASP A 587 -26.30 -3.04 27.09
C ASP A 587 -27.06 -3.05 25.75
N LEU A 588 -28.28 -2.50 25.70
CA LEU A 588 -28.96 -2.30 24.41
C LEU A 588 -28.38 -1.05 23.76
N VAL A 589 -27.75 -1.21 22.59
CA VAL A 589 -26.94 -0.15 21.96
C VAL A 589 -27.53 0.37 20.65
N ASN A 590 -28.28 -0.42 19.89
CA ASN A 590 -29.00 0.05 18.70
C ASN A 590 -30.46 -0.43 18.69
N VAL A 591 -31.34 0.37 18.10
CA VAL A 591 -32.67 -0.08 17.63
C VAL A 591 -32.99 0.55 16.27
N ARG A 592 -33.51 -0.26 15.36
CA ARG A 592 -34.08 0.16 14.07
C ARG A 592 -35.56 -0.25 14.02
N TYR A 593 -36.45 0.74 14.03
CA TYR A 593 -37.89 0.54 14.00
C TYR A 593 -38.50 1.09 12.71
N THR A 594 -38.89 0.17 11.84
CA THR A 594 -39.46 0.42 10.50
C THR A 594 -40.96 0.07 10.45
N PHE A 595 -41.67 0.54 9.42
CA PHE A 595 -43.06 0.14 9.16
C PHE A 595 -43.20 -1.36 8.92
N LYS A 596 -42.23 -1.96 8.22
CA LYS A 596 -42.20 -3.41 7.97
C LYS A 596 -41.65 -4.13 9.19
N GLU A 597 -42.47 -4.91 9.88
CA GLU A 597 -42.04 -5.68 11.04
C GLU A 597 -40.77 -6.51 10.76
N ASN A 598 -40.69 -7.13 9.58
CA ASN A 598 -39.54 -7.94 9.17
C ASN A 598 -38.26 -7.15 8.81
N GLN A 599 -38.24 -5.83 9.01
CA GLN A 599 -37.05 -4.97 8.91
C GLN A 599 -36.79 -4.22 10.22
N ARG A 600 -37.33 -4.71 11.35
CA ARG A 600 -37.05 -4.17 12.68
C ARG A 600 -35.91 -4.94 13.33
N GLU A 601 -34.99 -4.23 13.94
CA GLU A 601 -33.76 -4.77 14.50
C GLU A 601 -33.43 -4.13 15.85
N PHE A 602 -32.76 -4.87 16.72
CA PHE A 602 -32.07 -4.31 17.89
C PHE A 602 -30.70 -4.97 18.07
N THR A 603 -29.75 -4.22 18.63
CA THR A 603 -28.39 -4.71 18.89
C THR A 603 -28.08 -4.61 20.37
N ALA A 604 -27.62 -5.71 20.95
CA ALA A 604 -27.20 -5.82 22.34
C ALA A 604 -25.69 -6.06 22.43
N LEU A 605 -24.97 -5.23 23.18
CA LEU A 605 -23.58 -5.48 23.55
C LEU A 605 -23.55 -6.39 24.79
N ILE A 606 -23.15 -7.64 24.60
CA ILE A 606 -23.03 -8.64 25.66
C ILE A 606 -21.59 -8.58 26.19
N THR A 607 -21.43 -8.28 27.49
CA THR A 607 -20.16 -8.43 28.21
C THR A 607 -20.20 -9.74 28.98
N ALA A 608 -19.25 -10.63 28.72
CA ALA A 608 -19.17 -11.92 29.41
C ALA A 608 -17.74 -12.25 29.82
N THR A 609 -17.60 -13.05 30.87
CA THR A 609 -16.34 -13.67 31.28
C THR A 609 -16.45 -15.18 31.12
N ALA A 610 -15.49 -15.80 30.44
CA ALA A 610 -15.39 -17.25 30.30
C ALA A 610 -13.95 -17.65 30.00
N LYS A 611 -13.66 -18.95 29.99
CA LYS A 611 -12.39 -19.50 29.49
C LYS A 611 -12.69 -20.32 28.24
N ASP A 612 -12.31 -19.81 27.07
CA ASP A 612 -12.57 -20.45 25.77
C ASP A 612 -11.36 -21.29 25.32
N TYR A 613 -11.53 -22.60 25.13
CA TYR A 613 -10.45 -23.45 24.64
C TYR A 613 -10.95 -24.65 23.83
N TYR A 614 -10.04 -25.27 23.09
CA TYR A 614 -10.34 -26.41 22.22
C TYR A 614 -9.73 -27.70 22.76
N LEU A 615 -10.50 -28.78 22.69
CA LEU A 615 -10.09 -30.15 23.01
C LEU A 615 -10.16 -31.05 21.77
N ASP A 616 -9.27 -32.04 21.68
CA ASP A 616 -9.41 -33.17 20.75
C ASP A 616 -10.43 -34.16 21.31
N ASP A 617 -11.50 -34.46 20.56
CA ASP A 617 -12.64 -35.23 21.09
C ASP A 617 -12.35 -36.71 21.35
N ARG A 618 -11.35 -37.27 20.66
CA ARG A 618 -10.90 -38.66 20.81
C ARG A 618 -10.03 -38.87 22.03
N THR A 619 -9.18 -37.89 22.36
CA THR A 619 -8.12 -38.00 23.38
C THR A 619 -8.35 -37.11 24.60
N GLN A 620 -9.32 -36.18 24.53
CA GLN A 620 -9.60 -35.15 25.53
C GLN A 620 -8.38 -34.27 25.86
N LYS A 621 -7.37 -34.25 24.98
CA LYS A 621 -6.20 -33.38 25.12
C LYS A 621 -6.51 -31.98 24.64
N ARG A 622 -5.98 -31.00 25.34
CA ARG A 622 -6.08 -29.59 24.95
C ARG A 622 -5.28 -29.31 23.68
N LEU A 623 -5.92 -28.61 22.75
CA LEU A 623 -5.36 -28.20 21.46
C LEU A 623 -4.84 -26.75 21.51
N ARG A 624 -5.69 -25.79 21.90
CA ARG A 624 -5.43 -24.33 21.87
C ARG A 624 -6.44 -23.53 22.71
N GLY A 625 -6.32 -22.21 22.73
CA GLY A 625 -7.22 -21.25 23.40
C GLY A 625 -6.67 -20.71 24.73
N ASP A 626 -7.56 -20.33 25.64
CA ASP A 626 -7.25 -19.68 26.91
C ASP A 626 -6.91 -20.63 28.05
N ASP A 627 -5.86 -20.28 28.80
CA ASP A 627 -5.46 -21.00 30.02
C ASP A 627 -6.24 -20.50 31.27
N ARG A 628 -6.82 -19.30 31.20
CA ARG A 628 -7.50 -18.58 32.29
C ARG A 628 -8.79 -17.91 31.78
N PRO A 629 -9.79 -17.66 32.63
CA PRO A 629 -10.95 -16.86 32.21
C PRO A 629 -10.54 -15.44 31.77
N ALA A 630 -11.04 -15.03 30.62
CA ALA A 630 -10.93 -13.69 30.05
C ALA A 630 -12.31 -13.03 29.98
N GLN A 631 -12.34 -11.70 29.97
CA GLN A 631 -13.56 -10.94 29.71
C GLN A 631 -13.55 -10.50 28.25
N PHE A 632 -14.64 -10.78 27.55
CA PHE A 632 -14.85 -10.44 26.14
C PHE A 632 -16.19 -9.71 25.96
N GLN A 633 -16.36 -9.11 24.78
CA GLN A 633 -17.57 -8.40 24.41
C GLN A 633 -17.95 -8.63 22.95
N GLU A 634 -19.24 -8.86 22.71
CA GLU A 634 -19.80 -9.08 21.36
C GLU A 634 -21.07 -8.26 21.17
N PHE A 635 -21.27 -7.75 19.94
CA PHE A 635 -22.52 -7.13 19.53
C PHE A 635 -23.42 -8.17 18.86
N TRP A 636 -24.58 -8.41 19.45
CA TRP A 636 -25.57 -9.37 18.99
C TRP A 636 -26.76 -8.63 18.42
N THR A 637 -26.90 -8.64 17.10
CA THR A 637 -28.01 -8.01 16.38
C THR A 637 -29.11 -9.03 16.13
N PHE A 638 -30.34 -8.68 16.53
CA PHE A 638 -31.53 -9.49 16.35
C PHE A 638 -32.46 -8.82 15.35
N GLN A 639 -32.96 -9.59 14.39
CA GLN A 639 -33.98 -9.16 13.45
C GLN A 639 -35.34 -9.74 13.85
N ARG A 640 -36.38 -8.94 13.70
CA ARG A 640 -37.76 -9.34 13.97
C ARG A 640 -38.30 -10.13 12.78
N GLN A 641 -38.84 -11.32 13.00
CA GLN A 641 -39.45 -12.15 11.94
C GLN A 641 -40.53 -13.07 12.52
N ASP A 642 -41.65 -13.25 11.81
CA ASP A 642 -42.71 -14.25 12.12
C ASP A 642 -43.18 -14.25 13.58
N ASN A 643 -43.43 -13.05 14.11
CA ASN A 643 -43.76 -12.77 15.51
C ASN A 643 -42.69 -13.14 16.58
N ALA A 644 -41.46 -13.45 16.18
CA ALA A 644 -40.29 -13.68 17.04
C ALA A 644 -39.15 -12.65 16.81
N TRP A 645 -38.18 -12.64 17.73
CA TRP A 645 -36.87 -11.98 17.59
C TRP A 645 -35.80 -13.05 17.33
N LEU A 646 -35.18 -13.03 16.16
CA LEU A 646 -34.21 -14.02 15.72
C LEU A 646 -32.82 -13.40 15.65
N LEU A 647 -31.81 -14.08 16.17
CA LEU A 647 -30.41 -13.67 16.05
C LEU A 647 -30.00 -13.60 14.58
N ARG A 648 -29.54 -12.42 14.14
CA ARG A 648 -29.17 -12.09 12.77
C ARG A 648 -27.67 -12.12 12.56
N GLU A 649 -26.91 -11.54 13.48
CA GLU A 649 -25.47 -11.30 13.32
C GLU A 649 -24.79 -11.18 14.69
N ILE A 650 -23.53 -11.61 14.76
CA ILE A 650 -22.65 -11.49 15.93
C ILE A 650 -21.35 -10.83 15.46
N GLU A 651 -21.08 -9.62 15.94
CA GLU A 651 -19.84 -8.88 15.65
C GLU A 651 -18.91 -8.84 16.88
N GLN A 652 -17.60 -8.95 16.62
CA GLN A 652 -16.58 -8.77 17.65
C GLN A 652 -16.37 -7.29 17.98
N SER A 653 -16.07 -6.97 19.24
CA SER A 653 -16.03 -5.57 19.72
C SER A 653 -15.03 -4.64 19.05
N ARG A 654 -14.00 -5.18 18.40
CA ARG A 654 -13.04 -4.38 17.60
C ARG A 654 -13.60 -3.88 16.28
N GLU A 655 -14.52 -4.64 15.70
CA GLU A 655 -14.91 -4.56 14.29
C GLU A 655 -16.27 -3.87 14.10
N SER A 656 -17.15 -3.96 15.11
CA SER A 656 -18.46 -3.29 15.08
C SER A 656 -18.37 -1.78 15.30
N ASP A 657 -19.26 -1.06 14.60
CA ASP A 657 -19.56 0.35 14.79
C ASP A 657 -20.97 0.60 15.35
N ALA A 658 -21.67 -0.42 15.84
CA ALA A 658 -23.03 -0.32 16.42
C ALA A 658 -23.17 0.72 17.56
N LEU A 659 -22.05 1.08 18.23
CA LEU A 659 -22.01 2.18 19.20
C LEU A 659 -22.14 3.58 18.59
N LYS A 660 -21.72 3.76 17.33
CA LYS A 660 -21.84 4.99 16.55
C LYS A 660 -23.13 5.09 15.75
N GLU A 661 -23.62 3.96 15.23
CA GLU A 661 -24.83 3.92 14.42
C GLU A 661 -25.99 4.64 15.13
N ASP A 662 -26.72 5.49 14.43
CA ASP A 662 -27.92 6.11 15.01
C ASP A 662 -29.04 5.09 15.19
N ASN A 663 -29.84 5.28 16.25
CA ASN A 663 -31.09 4.55 16.36
C ASN A 663 -32.08 5.10 15.32
N PHE A 664 -32.74 4.20 14.61
CA PHE A 664 -33.67 4.56 13.55
C PHE A 664 -35.11 4.35 14.00
N PHE A 665 -35.96 5.34 13.74
CA PHE A 665 -37.41 5.22 13.89
C PHE A 665 -38.07 5.90 12.70
N GLU A 666 -38.61 5.12 11.77
CA GLU A 666 -39.02 5.57 10.43
C GLU A 666 -40.09 6.68 10.49
N GLN A 667 -40.98 6.60 11.47
CA GLN A 667 -42.15 7.47 11.62
C GLN A 667 -41.82 8.88 12.15
N PHE A 668 -40.63 9.08 12.72
CA PHE A 668 -40.26 10.31 13.43
C PHE A 668 -39.10 11.03 12.73
N THR A 669 -39.16 12.36 12.64
CA THR A 669 -38.00 13.15 12.18
C THR A 669 -36.88 13.13 13.22
N ASP A 670 -35.65 13.45 12.81
CA ASP A 670 -34.50 13.47 13.73
C ASP A 670 -34.73 14.46 14.91
N LYS A 671 -35.36 15.62 14.66
CA LYS A 671 -35.79 16.57 15.71
C LYS A 671 -36.82 15.97 16.68
N SER A 672 -37.70 15.10 16.19
CA SER A 672 -38.68 14.40 17.03
C SER A 672 -38.03 13.30 17.87
N LEU A 673 -36.95 12.69 17.38
CA LEU A 673 -36.12 11.76 18.14
C LEU A 673 -35.28 12.47 19.21
N GLU A 674 -34.69 13.63 18.91
CA GLU A 674 -33.98 14.46 19.90
C GLU A 674 -34.86 14.80 21.11
N GLN A 675 -36.15 15.08 20.89
CA GLN A 675 -37.12 15.31 21.97
C GLN A 675 -37.36 14.06 22.86
N ILE A 676 -37.24 12.85 22.31
CA ILE A 676 -37.32 11.59 23.08
C ILE A 676 -36.01 11.37 23.87
N TYR A 677 -34.86 11.70 23.28
CA TYR A 677 -33.55 11.51 23.93
C TYR A 677 -33.31 12.51 25.09
N GLY A 678 -33.80 13.75 24.99
CA GLY A 678 -33.56 14.79 26.00
C GLY A 678 -32.06 14.99 26.26
N ASP A 679 -31.64 15.01 27.52
CA ASP A 679 -30.23 15.19 27.93
C ASP A 679 -29.26 14.07 27.49
N GLU A 680 -29.74 13.01 26.84
CA GLU A 680 -28.92 11.98 26.18
C GLU A 680 -28.67 12.29 24.68
N ALA A 681 -29.28 13.34 24.13
CA ALA A 681 -29.02 13.80 22.77
C ALA A 681 -27.55 14.25 22.63
N GLY A 682 -26.83 13.67 21.66
CA GLY A 682 -25.41 13.95 21.40
C GLY A 682 -24.41 13.04 22.13
N LYS A 683 -24.86 12.06 22.94
CA LYS A 683 -23.98 11.04 23.52
C LYS A 683 -23.85 9.82 22.60
N ASP A 684 -23.15 9.99 21.49
CA ASP A 684 -22.81 8.89 20.58
C ASP A 684 -21.65 8.06 21.15
N GLY A 685 -21.64 6.77 20.87
CA GLY A 685 -20.65 5.84 21.44
C GLY A 685 -19.30 5.86 20.71
N ALA A 686 -18.30 5.28 21.36
CA ALA A 686 -16.94 5.19 20.81
C ALA A 686 -16.88 4.28 19.56
N ALA A 687 -15.94 4.57 18.66
CA ALA A 687 -15.60 3.67 17.55
C ALA A 687 -14.94 2.39 18.06
N GLY A 688 -15.13 1.28 17.34
CA GLY A 688 -14.19 0.16 17.39
C GLY A 688 -12.78 0.61 17.00
N PRO A 689 -11.72 0.17 17.73
CA PRO A 689 -10.36 0.62 17.50
C PRO A 689 -9.77 0.23 16.13
N TRP A 690 -10.40 -0.71 15.41
CA TRP A 690 -10.00 -1.15 14.06
C TRP A 690 -10.77 -0.47 12.91
N LEU A 691 -11.58 0.56 13.23
CA LEU A 691 -12.21 1.42 12.24
C LEU A 691 -11.29 2.59 11.88
N GLU A 692 -10.62 2.44 10.74
CA GLU A 692 -10.00 3.56 10.01
C GLU A 692 -11.03 4.69 9.87
N LYS A 693 -10.67 5.91 10.31
CA LYS A 693 -11.63 7.04 10.38
C LYS A 693 -12.26 7.36 9.01
N ASP A 694 -11.49 7.20 7.94
CA ASP A 694 -11.93 7.47 6.57
C ASP A 694 -12.94 6.42 6.07
N VAL A 695 -12.84 5.17 6.53
CA VAL A 695 -13.79 4.10 6.17
C VAL A 695 -15.12 4.31 6.86
N ALA A 696 -15.13 4.65 8.16
CA ALA A 696 -16.39 4.92 8.88
C ALA A 696 -17.15 6.13 8.29
N ALA A 697 -16.42 7.17 7.87
CA ALA A 697 -16.99 8.33 7.18
C ALA A 697 -17.49 8.01 5.76
N LYS A 698 -17.08 6.87 5.19
CA LYS A 698 -17.52 6.40 3.89
C LYS A 698 -18.72 5.46 3.98
N GLU A 699 -18.71 4.53 4.91
CA GLU A 699 -19.84 3.64 5.22
C GLU A 699 -21.11 4.46 5.47
N THR A 700 -21.00 5.49 6.32
CA THR A 700 -22.07 6.49 6.53
C THR A 700 -22.60 7.13 5.23
N ARG A 701 -21.72 7.41 4.25
CA ARG A 701 -22.12 8.01 2.96
C ARG A 701 -22.74 7.00 2.00
N VAL A 702 -22.28 5.75 2.02
CA VAL A 702 -22.87 4.63 1.29
C VAL A 702 -24.30 4.39 1.78
N GLU A 703 -24.52 4.31 3.09
CA GLU A 703 -25.86 4.16 3.67
C GLU A 703 -26.80 5.30 3.30
N ARG A 704 -26.33 6.54 3.43
CA ARG A 704 -27.10 7.71 3.04
C ARG A 704 -27.53 7.64 1.58
N LEU A 705 -26.64 7.28 0.66
CA LEU A 705 -26.98 7.10 -0.75
C LEU A 705 -28.00 5.97 -0.97
N LEU A 706 -27.80 4.80 -0.33
CA LEU A 706 -28.70 3.65 -0.49
C LEU A 706 -30.13 3.94 -0.01
N ASN A 707 -30.31 4.77 1.03
CA ASN A 707 -31.62 5.20 1.50
C ASN A 707 -32.46 5.89 0.41
N PHE A 708 -31.82 6.58 -0.55
CA PHE A 708 -32.49 7.19 -1.71
C PHE A 708 -32.61 6.21 -2.88
N LEU A 709 -31.54 5.50 -3.24
CA LEU A 709 -31.53 4.55 -4.37
C LEU A 709 -32.57 3.43 -4.19
N VAL A 710 -32.77 2.94 -2.97
CA VAL A 710 -33.78 1.91 -2.68
C VAL A 710 -35.22 2.40 -2.90
N GLN A 711 -35.47 3.72 -2.98
CA GLN A 711 -36.81 4.24 -3.30
C GLN A 711 -37.17 4.03 -4.77
N THR A 712 -36.20 4.17 -5.68
CA THR A 712 -36.39 4.06 -7.13
C THR A 712 -36.15 2.65 -7.66
N ASP A 713 -35.18 1.91 -7.11
CA ASP A 713 -34.91 0.51 -7.47
C ASP A 713 -34.61 -0.34 -6.23
N LYS A 714 -35.51 -1.30 -5.95
CA LYS A 714 -35.45 -2.14 -4.75
C LYS A 714 -34.26 -3.10 -4.71
N ILE A 715 -33.46 -3.20 -5.78
CA ILE A 715 -32.21 -3.97 -5.77
C ILE A 715 -31.15 -3.35 -4.84
N TRP A 716 -31.20 -2.03 -4.60
CA TRP A 716 -30.29 -1.30 -3.71
C TRP A 716 -30.65 -1.41 -2.21
N ASP A 717 -31.37 -2.47 -1.82
CA ASP A 717 -31.62 -2.78 -0.41
C ASP A 717 -30.32 -3.25 0.27
N ARG A 718 -29.79 -2.43 1.19
CA ARG A 718 -28.54 -2.67 1.93
C ARG A 718 -28.50 -4.08 2.53
N GLN A 719 -29.60 -4.57 3.12
CA GLN A 719 -29.59 -5.85 3.81
C GLN A 719 -29.58 -7.02 2.83
N ALA A 720 -30.30 -6.92 1.71
CA ALA A 720 -30.21 -7.88 0.61
C ALA A 720 -28.79 -7.92 0.01
N MET A 721 -28.14 -6.76 -0.18
CA MET A 721 -26.77 -6.65 -0.67
C MET A 721 -25.77 -7.36 0.25
N LEU A 722 -25.79 -7.05 1.55
CA LEU A 722 -24.92 -7.68 2.56
C LEU A 722 -25.13 -9.20 2.66
N THR A 723 -26.40 -9.63 2.67
CA THR A 723 -26.77 -11.06 2.72
C THR A 723 -26.25 -11.80 1.48
N ALA A 724 -26.41 -11.21 0.28
CA ALA A 724 -25.91 -11.79 -0.96
C ALA A 724 -24.38 -11.93 -0.94
N THR A 725 -23.65 -10.89 -0.51
CA THR A 725 -22.19 -10.94 -0.38
C THR A 725 -21.72 -12.01 0.62
N ARG A 726 -22.36 -12.12 1.80
CA ARG A 726 -22.03 -13.14 2.82
C ARG A 726 -22.22 -14.57 2.25
N LYS A 727 -23.38 -14.83 1.62
CA LYS A 727 -23.70 -16.12 0.96
C LYS A 727 -22.68 -16.49 -0.11
N VAL A 728 -22.40 -15.56 -1.02
CA VAL A 728 -21.43 -15.71 -2.12
C VAL A 728 -20.05 -16.06 -1.59
N PHE A 729 -19.56 -15.32 -0.58
CA PHE A 729 -18.25 -15.55 0.02
C PHE A 729 -18.13 -16.95 0.64
N LEU A 730 -19.12 -17.36 1.45
CA LEU A 730 -19.07 -18.66 2.11
C LEU A 730 -19.19 -19.82 1.13
N ALA A 731 -20.04 -19.70 0.10
CA ALA A 731 -20.15 -20.71 -0.95
C ALA A 731 -18.86 -20.85 -1.76
N LEU A 732 -18.19 -19.73 -2.07
CA LEU A 732 -16.88 -19.70 -2.72
C LEU A 732 -15.80 -20.40 -1.89
N MET A 733 -15.69 -20.09 -0.59
CA MET A 733 -14.72 -20.72 0.31
C MET A 733 -15.00 -22.23 0.48
N GLY A 734 -16.28 -22.62 0.54
CA GLY A 734 -16.70 -24.02 0.57
C GLY A 734 -16.36 -24.79 -0.70
N ALA A 735 -16.48 -24.17 -1.89
CA ALA A 735 -16.09 -24.78 -3.16
C ALA A 735 -14.58 -25.06 -3.23
N TRP A 736 -13.75 -24.14 -2.70
CA TRP A 736 -12.31 -24.34 -2.58
C TRP A 736 -11.93 -25.47 -1.62
N GLU A 737 -12.57 -25.54 -0.45
CA GLU A 737 -12.30 -26.59 0.56
C GLU A 737 -12.78 -27.98 0.09
N ALA A 738 -13.92 -28.04 -0.59
CA ALA A 738 -14.43 -29.28 -1.18
C ALA A 738 -13.52 -29.85 -2.29
N ALA A 739 -12.67 -29.01 -2.90
CA ALA A 739 -11.88 -29.33 -4.09
C ALA A 739 -12.74 -29.99 -5.19
N ASP A 740 -13.95 -29.49 -5.39
CA ASP A 740 -14.90 -29.96 -6.40
C ASP A 740 -15.49 -28.83 -7.25
N GLU A 741 -15.23 -28.89 -8.56
CA GLU A 741 -15.76 -27.98 -9.56
C GLU A 741 -17.29 -27.97 -9.59
N LYS A 742 -17.95 -29.05 -9.13
CA LYS A 742 -19.41 -29.10 -9.01
C LYS A 742 -19.96 -28.38 -7.78
N ALA A 743 -19.10 -28.00 -6.84
CA ALA A 743 -19.47 -27.19 -5.68
C ALA A 743 -19.36 -25.68 -5.97
N ALA A 744 -18.91 -25.27 -7.15
CA ALA A 744 -18.86 -23.87 -7.57
C ALA A 744 -20.29 -23.24 -7.57
N PRO A 745 -20.50 -22.07 -6.96
CA PRO A 745 -21.82 -21.44 -6.85
C PRO A 745 -22.22 -20.68 -8.12
N ASP A 746 -22.19 -21.34 -9.28
CA ASP A 746 -22.39 -20.74 -10.63
C ASP A 746 -23.58 -19.75 -10.71
N ASP A 747 -24.68 -20.04 -10.02
CA ASP A 747 -25.89 -19.20 -9.96
C ASP A 747 -25.73 -17.82 -9.29
N ASP A 748 -24.71 -17.67 -8.45
CA ASP A 748 -24.38 -16.44 -7.72
C ASP A 748 -23.13 -15.72 -8.29
N LEU A 749 -22.52 -16.25 -9.36
CA LEU A 749 -21.31 -15.71 -10.00
C LEU A 749 -21.61 -15.18 -11.42
N PHE A 750 -20.74 -14.31 -11.92
CA PHE A 750 -20.70 -14.00 -13.36
C PHE A 750 -20.20 -15.25 -14.13
N PRO A 751 -20.71 -15.55 -15.35
CA PRO A 751 -20.42 -16.80 -16.05
C PRO A 751 -18.94 -17.09 -16.32
N GLU A 752 -18.15 -16.04 -16.57
CA GLU A 752 -16.70 -16.12 -16.78
C GLU A 752 -16.02 -16.53 -15.46
N LEU A 753 -16.27 -15.77 -14.39
CA LEU A 753 -15.78 -16.07 -13.04
C LEU A 753 -16.14 -17.50 -12.57
N ALA A 754 -17.33 -18.00 -12.93
CA ALA A 754 -17.77 -19.36 -12.65
C ALA A 754 -17.00 -20.44 -13.46
N ALA A 755 -16.77 -20.19 -14.75
CA ALA A 755 -15.95 -21.08 -15.58
C ALA A 755 -14.51 -21.18 -15.07
N ASP A 756 -13.93 -20.03 -14.72
CA ASP A 756 -12.55 -19.95 -14.29
C ASP A 756 -12.34 -20.48 -12.87
N LEU A 757 -13.30 -20.30 -11.96
CA LEU A 757 -13.27 -20.89 -10.61
C LEU A 757 -13.19 -22.42 -10.69
N ARG A 758 -14.05 -23.02 -11.51
CA ARG A 758 -14.08 -24.48 -11.73
C ARG A 758 -12.77 -24.99 -12.29
N LYS A 759 -12.20 -24.29 -13.27
CA LYS A 759 -10.90 -24.59 -13.86
C LYS A 759 -9.77 -24.57 -12.83
N GLN A 760 -9.77 -23.60 -11.92
CA GLN A 760 -8.78 -23.53 -10.86
C GLN A 760 -8.98 -24.59 -9.77
N ILE A 761 -10.22 -24.94 -9.41
CA ILE A 761 -10.51 -26.05 -8.50
C ILE A 761 -10.01 -27.38 -9.11
N GLU A 762 -10.26 -27.60 -10.40
CA GLU A 762 -9.76 -28.76 -11.14
C GLU A 762 -8.22 -28.79 -11.18
N ASN A 763 -7.56 -27.67 -11.49
CA ASN A 763 -6.09 -27.54 -11.46
C ASN A 763 -5.50 -27.79 -10.06
N ASN A 764 -6.16 -27.32 -9.00
CA ASN A 764 -5.75 -27.57 -7.61
C ASN A 764 -5.86 -29.06 -7.28
N ARG A 765 -7.00 -29.69 -7.59
CA ARG A 765 -7.22 -31.14 -7.46
C ARG A 765 -6.15 -31.94 -8.22
N ALA A 766 -5.89 -31.59 -9.49
CA ALA A 766 -4.93 -32.27 -10.35
C ALA A 766 -3.47 -32.13 -9.87
N THR A 767 -3.12 -30.98 -9.26
CA THR A 767 -1.79 -30.76 -8.66
C THR A 767 -1.67 -31.25 -7.22
N GLY A 768 -2.73 -31.85 -6.67
CA GLY A 768 -2.81 -32.34 -5.30
C GLY A 768 -2.83 -31.24 -4.24
N LEU A 769 -3.12 -29.98 -4.63
CA LEU A 769 -3.24 -28.84 -3.73
C LEU A 769 -4.62 -28.85 -3.07
N LYS A 770 -4.64 -28.79 -1.74
CA LYS A 770 -5.85 -28.71 -0.91
C LYS A 770 -5.77 -27.46 -0.02
N LEU A 771 -6.89 -26.76 0.07
CA LEU A 771 -7.10 -25.63 0.98
C LEU A 771 -8.10 -26.08 2.05
N GLU A 772 -7.86 -25.73 3.30
CA GLU A 772 -8.74 -26.02 4.43
C GLU A 772 -8.83 -24.75 5.31
N PHE A 773 -10.05 -24.41 5.74
CA PHE A 773 -10.36 -23.19 6.50
C PHE A 773 -11.01 -23.56 7.83
N ARG A 774 -10.21 -23.96 8.83
CA ARG A 774 -10.74 -24.36 10.14
C ARG A 774 -11.34 -23.16 10.86
N ASN A 775 -12.55 -23.34 11.39
CA ASN A 775 -13.31 -22.31 12.09
C ASN A 775 -13.53 -21.05 11.24
N LEU A 776 -13.81 -21.22 9.95
CA LEU A 776 -14.18 -20.11 9.07
C LEU A 776 -15.48 -19.45 9.55
N CYS A 777 -15.38 -18.19 10.00
CA CYS A 777 -16.53 -17.36 10.33
C CYS A 777 -16.38 -15.97 9.68
N VAL A 778 -17.44 -15.49 9.04
CA VAL A 778 -17.55 -14.10 8.58
C VAL A 778 -17.98 -13.23 9.75
N ARG A 779 -17.10 -12.31 10.15
CA ARG A 779 -17.28 -11.40 11.29
C ARG A 779 -18.07 -10.15 10.95
N LYS A 780 -17.77 -9.51 9.81
CA LYS A 780 -18.50 -8.34 9.30
C LYS A 780 -18.52 -8.31 7.77
N VAL A 781 -19.59 -7.80 7.18
CA VAL A 781 -19.62 -7.40 5.76
C VAL A 781 -19.93 -5.90 5.70
N GLU A 782 -19.07 -5.14 5.03
CA GLU A 782 -19.14 -3.67 4.96
C GLU A 782 -19.24 -3.22 3.50
N LEU A 783 -20.16 -2.31 3.16
CA LEU A 783 -20.27 -1.75 1.80
C LEU A 783 -19.31 -0.56 1.65
N ILE A 784 -18.32 -0.70 0.77
CA ILE A 784 -17.24 0.27 0.58
C ILE A 784 -17.51 1.22 -0.58
N LEU A 785 -18.21 0.79 -1.63
CA LEU A 785 -18.45 1.62 -2.81
C LEU A 785 -19.76 1.23 -3.47
N VAL A 786 -20.55 2.22 -3.87
CA VAL A 786 -21.78 2.05 -4.66
C VAL A 786 -21.63 2.81 -5.98
N ARG A 787 -22.02 2.18 -7.09
CA ARG A 787 -22.07 2.80 -8.43
C ARG A 787 -23.38 2.45 -9.12
N ASN A 788 -24.31 3.41 -9.09
CA ASN A 788 -25.57 3.37 -9.84
C ASN A 788 -25.38 4.06 -11.20
N PHE A 789 -25.78 3.40 -12.28
CA PHE A 789 -25.64 3.90 -13.64
C PHE A 789 -27.01 3.99 -14.34
N SER A 790 -27.16 4.90 -15.31
CA SER A 790 -28.37 4.99 -16.13
C SER A 790 -28.60 3.70 -16.94
N ASP A 791 -27.50 3.00 -17.27
CA ASP A 791 -27.51 1.62 -17.79
C ASP A 791 -27.34 0.62 -16.64
N LYS A 792 -28.47 0.06 -16.20
CA LYS A 792 -28.55 -0.87 -15.06
C LYS A 792 -27.67 -2.12 -15.20
N ALA A 793 -27.26 -2.52 -16.41
CA ALA A 793 -26.33 -3.65 -16.57
C ALA A 793 -24.90 -3.33 -16.08
N LYS A 794 -24.61 -2.05 -15.80
CA LYS A 794 -23.34 -1.59 -15.22
C LYS A 794 -23.40 -1.36 -13.72
N ASP A 795 -24.58 -1.46 -13.09
CA ASP A 795 -24.75 -1.29 -11.64
C ASP A 795 -23.81 -2.26 -10.90
N GLU A 796 -23.01 -1.71 -9.98
CA GLU A 796 -22.07 -2.49 -9.17
C GLU A 796 -21.85 -1.87 -7.79
N PHE A 797 -21.50 -2.72 -6.83
CA PHE A 797 -21.00 -2.29 -5.53
C PHE A 797 -19.78 -3.10 -5.11
N VAL A 798 -18.95 -2.54 -4.24
CA VAL A 798 -17.81 -3.23 -3.63
C VAL A 798 -18.06 -3.40 -2.16
N ALA A 799 -17.92 -4.63 -1.66
CA ALA A 799 -18.00 -4.97 -0.25
C ALA A 799 -16.66 -5.50 0.27
N ARG A 800 -16.35 -5.22 1.53
CA ARG A 800 -15.31 -5.91 2.32
C ARG A 800 -15.97 -6.94 3.20
N VAL A 801 -15.48 -8.17 3.14
CA VAL A 801 -15.79 -9.25 4.07
C VAL A 801 -14.61 -9.36 5.03
N ARG A 802 -14.85 -9.10 6.31
CA ARG A 802 -13.93 -9.46 7.40
C ARG A 802 -14.30 -10.85 7.87
N ALA A 803 -13.34 -11.76 7.86
CA ALA A 803 -13.50 -13.13 8.31
C ALA A 803 -12.32 -13.56 9.17
N HIS A 804 -12.44 -14.68 9.85
CA HIS A 804 -11.29 -15.34 10.45
C HIS A 804 -11.34 -16.85 10.19
N ALA A 805 -10.17 -17.48 10.12
CA ALA A 805 -9.99 -18.93 10.00
C ALA A 805 -8.56 -19.29 10.41
N GLN A 806 -8.32 -20.54 10.81
CA GLN A 806 -6.97 -21.12 10.70
C GLN A 806 -6.82 -21.66 9.28
N GLN A 807 -5.98 -21.02 8.47
CA GLN A 807 -5.78 -21.40 7.08
C GLN A 807 -4.72 -22.51 6.98
N ILE A 808 -5.06 -23.59 6.26
CA ILE A 808 -4.16 -24.72 6.02
C ILE A 808 -4.08 -24.99 4.52
N VAL A 809 -2.86 -25.11 4.02
CA VAL A 809 -2.54 -25.42 2.62
C VAL A 809 -1.71 -26.69 2.61
N SER A 810 -2.22 -27.73 1.97
CA SER A 810 -1.52 -29.02 1.82
C SER A 810 -1.31 -29.35 0.35
N LYS A 811 -0.22 -30.04 0.03
CA LYS A 811 0.08 -30.54 -1.31
C LYS A 811 0.49 -32.00 -1.25
N LEU A 812 -0.18 -32.87 -2.02
CA LEU A 812 0.03 -34.32 -2.00
C LEU A 812 0.00 -34.86 -0.55
N ASP A 813 -1.02 -34.45 0.19
CA ASP A 813 -1.28 -34.78 1.60
C ASP A 813 -0.17 -34.40 2.61
N SER A 814 0.81 -33.59 2.18
CA SER A 814 1.80 -32.94 3.06
C SER A 814 1.43 -31.49 3.30
N THR A 815 1.36 -31.05 4.57
CA THR A 815 1.09 -29.64 4.91
C THR A 815 2.24 -28.74 4.47
N VAL A 816 1.94 -27.74 3.63
CA VAL A 816 2.88 -26.74 3.10
C VAL A 816 2.84 -25.45 3.93
N LYS A 817 1.64 -25.02 4.32
CA LYS A 817 1.41 -23.89 5.23
C LYS A 817 0.30 -24.28 6.21
N GLN A 818 0.46 -23.92 7.47
CA GLN A 818 -0.61 -23.91 8.45
C GLN A 818 -0.41 -22.67 9.33
N ASP A 819 -1.46 -21.89 9.50
CA ASP A 819 -1.44 -20.79 10.47
C ASP A 819 -1.42 -21.37 11.89
N ALA A 820 -0.69 -20.71 12.80
CA ALA A 820 -0.48 -21.23 14.16
C ALA A 820 -1.79 -21.32 14.97
N ASP A 821 -2.72 -20.40 14.71
CA ASP A 821 -4.06 -20.35 15.29
C ASP A 821 -5.02 -19.68 14.28
N VAL A 822 -6.29 -19.50 14.66
CA VAL A 822 -7.30 -18.77 13.89
C VAL A 822 -6.91 -17.29 13.78
N ALA A 823 -6.74 -16.80 12.55
CA ALA A 823 -6.32 -15.43 12.27
C ALA A 823 -7.39 -14.65 11.48
N PRO A 824 -7.56 -13.33 11.72
CA PRO A 824 -8.43 -12.48 10.92
C PRO A 824 -7.81 -12.20 9.53
N PHE A 825 -8.68 -12.10 8.53
CA PHE A 825 -8.33 -11.70 7.16
C PHE A 825 -9.47 -10.90 6.51
N GLU A 826 -9.14 -10.12 5.47
CA GLU A 826 -10.11 -9.33 4.70
C GLU A 826 -10.14 -9.78 3.23
N GLN A 827 -11.34 -9.91 2.66
CA GLN A 827 -11.56 -10.12 1.23
C GLN A 827 -12.43 -9.00 0.68
N PHE A 828 -12.15 -8.55 -0.53
CA PHE A 828 -12.92 -7.53 -1.21
C PHE A 828 -13.60 -8.11 -2.44
N LEU A 829 -14.90 -7.84 -2.59
CA LEU A 829 -15.78 -8.47 -3.57
C LEU A 829 -16.54 -7.38 -4.33
N THR A 830 -16.40 -7.33 -5.65
CA THR A 830 -17.26 -6.48 -6.49
C THR A 830 -18.45 -7.29 -6.93
N MET A 831 -19.64 -6.85 -6.53
CA MET A 831 -20.92 -7.43 -6.90
C MET A 831 -21.50 -6.63 -8.06
N GLY A 832 -21.76 -7.28 -9.19
CA GLY A 832 -22.38 -6.68 -10.37
C GLY A 832 -23.84 -7.10 -10.52
N ARG A 833 -24.66 -6.28 -11.17
CA ARG A 833 -26.05 -6.60 -11.48
C ARG A 833 -26.14 -7.49 -12.73
N LEU A 834 -26.64 -8.71 -12.57
CA LEU A 834 -26.87 -9.67 -13.66
C LEU A 834 -28.14 -10.48 -13.41
N ASP A 835 -28.96 -10.68 -14.44
CA ASP A 835 -30.26 -11.37 -14.36
C ASP A 835 -31.21 -10.80 -13.29
N GLY A 836 -31.14 -9.49 -13.04
CA GLY A 836 -31.91 -8.82 -11.99
C GLY A 836 -31.47 -9.11 -10.55
N ARG A 837 -30.33 -9.79 -10.35
CA ARG A 837 -29.73 -10.12 -9.05
C ARG A 837 -28.33 -9.53 -8.92
N TRP A 838 -27.85 -9.43 -7.68
CA TRP A 838 -26.43 -9.21 -7.40
C TRP A 838 -25.67 -10.54 -7.54
N LYS A 839 -24.63 -10.56 -8.39
CA LYS A 839 -23.73 -11.69 -8.58
C LYS A 839 -22.28 -11.25 -8.45
N LEU A 840 -21.38 -12.15 -8.03
CA LEU A 840 -19.96 -11.82 -7.91
C LEU A 840 -19.35 -11.64 -9.30
N LYS A 841 -18.82 -10.44 -9.53
CA LYS A 841 -18.19 -10.05 -10.80
C LYS A 841 -16.68 -10.25 -10.78
N GLU A 842 -16.05 -9.92 -9.65
CA GLU A 842 -14.61 -10.03 -9.43
C GLU A 842 -14.27 -10.07 -7.94
N ILE A 843 -13.10 -10.63 -7.62
CA ILE A 843 -12.51 -10.64 -6.29
C ILE A 843 -11.30 -9.70 -6.34
N LEU A 844 -11.31 -8.64 -5.56
CA LEU A 844 -10.29 -7.60 -5.61
C LEU A 844 -9.10 -7.91 -4.70
N PRO A 845 -7.86 -7.72 -5.19
CA PRO A 845 -6.68 -7.69 -4.33
C PRO A 845 -6.77 -6.57 -3.29
N PRO A 846 -6.32 -6.76 -2.04
CA PRO A 846 -6.39 -5.73 -1.00
C PRO A 846 -5.74 -4.39 -1.38
N ALA A 847 -4.69 -4.43 -2.21
CA ALA A 847 -4.02 -3.23 -2.70
C ALA A 847 -4.90 -2.40 -3.66
N ASP A 848 -5.76 -3.02 -4.44
CA ASP A 848 -6.69 -2.32 -5.35
C ASP A 848 -7.95 -1.88 -4.62
N ALA A 849 -8.47 -2.70 -3.73
CA ALA A 849 -9.62 -2.34 -2.90
C ALA A 849 -9.33 -1.14 -1.98
N ARG A 850 -8.10 -0.99 -1.47
CA ARG A 850 -7.68 0.21 -0.71
C ARG A 850 -7.67 1.49 -1.56
N LYS A 851 -7.44 1.41 -2.89
CA LYS A 851 -7.66 2.54 -3.81
C LYS A 851 -9.15 2.88 -3.93
N LEU A 852 -10.01 1.87 -3.93
CA LEU A 852 -11.46 2.04 -3.98
C LEU A 852 -12.03 2.62 -2.67
N ILE A 853 -11.43 2.36 -1.50
CA ILE A 853 -11.79 3.05 -0.25
C ILE A 853 -11.72 4.58 -0.43
N ALA A 854 -10.68 5.12 -1.06
CA ALA A 854 -10.57 6.55 -1.33
C ALA A 854 -11.47 7.10 -2.47
N SER A 855 -12.21 6.24 -3.20
CA SER A 855 -13.09 6.63 -4.31
C SER A 855 -14.50 7.02 -3.83
N GLU A 856 -15.06 8.13 -4.29
CA GLU A 856 -16.46 8.50 -4.01
C GLU A 856 -17.47 7.53 -4.66
N ASN A 857 -18.66 7.40 -4.06
CA ASN A 857 -19.77 6.69 -4.69
C ASN A 857 -20.26 7.45 -5.93
N LEU A 858 -20.86 6.72 -6.86
CA LEU A 858 -21.43 7.25 -8.08
C LEU A 858 -22.94 6.97 -8.11
N ASP A 859 -23.70 8.02 -8.42
CA ASP A 859 -25.03 7.90 -9.00
C ASP A 859 -25.05 8.75 -10.27
N GLN A 860 -25.07 8.10 -11.44
CA GLN A 860 -24.85 8.76 -12.72
C GLN A 860 -25.93 9.79 -13.07
N ASP A 861 -27.15 9.59 -12.58
CA ASP A 861 -28.29 10.49 -12.84
C ASP A 861 -28.35 11.66 -11.84
N SER A 862 -27.51 11.65 -10.81
CA SER A 862 -27.40 12.72 -9.79
C SER A 862 -26.21 13.65 -10.04
N ASN A 863 -26.45 14.95 -9.88
CA ASN A 863 -25.38 15.95 -9.87
C ASN A 863 -24.67 16.02 -8.50
N LEU A 864 -23.53 16.71 -8.44
CA LEU A 864 -22.72 16.82 -7.21
C LEU A 864 -23.48 17.44 -6.03
N GLN A 865 -24.40 18.37 -6.27
CA GLN A 865 -25.21 18.99 -5.21
C GLN A 865 -26.26 18.02 -4.67
N GLN A 866 -26.86 17.19 -5.53
CA GLN A 866 -27.78 16.11 -5.11
C GLN A 866 -27.05 15.04 -4.31
N LEU A 867 -25.86 14.60 -4.75
CA LEU A 867 -25.02 13.66 -3.99
C LEU A 867 -24.58 14.24 -2.63
N GLN A 868 -24.17 15.51 -2.57
CA GLN A 868 -23.87 16.19 -1.30
C GLN A 868 -25.10 16.32 -0.40
N TRP A 869 -26.28 16.56 -0.99
CA TRP A 869 -27.55 16.62 -0.26
C TRP A 869 -27.91 15.24 0.32
N TYR A 870 -27.82 14.15 -0.46
CA TYR A 870 -27.96 12.78 0.06
C TYR A 870 -26.99 12.53 1.21
N TYR A 871 -25.71 12.86 1.06
CA TYR A 871 -24.71 12.71 2.11
C TYR A 871 -24.94 13.57 3.36
N GLN A 872 -25.84 14.55 3.36
CA GLN A 872 -26.20 15.34 4.53
C GLN A 872 -27.46 14.84 5.25
N HIS A 873 -28.32 14.07 4.59
CA HIS A 873 -29.61 13.66 5.11
C HIS A 873 -29.58 12.18 5.55
N LYS A 874 -30.02 11.90 6.78
CA LYS A 874 -30.07 10.52 7.31
C LYS A 874 -31.22 9.68 6.72
N ARG A 875 -32.12 10.30 5.95
CA ARG A 875 -33.42 9.77 5.52
C ARG A 875 -33.76 10.28 4.13
N ALA A 876 -34.58 9.51 3.41
CA ALA A 876 -35.14 9.86 2.10
C ALA A 876 -36.18 10.98 2.18
#